data_AF-A0A506REG3-F1
#
_entry.id   AF-A0A506REG3-F1
#
_cell.length_a   1.000
_cell.length_b   1.000
_cell.length_c   1.000
_cell.angle_alpha   90.00
_cell.angle_beta   90.00
_cell.angle_gamma   90.00
#
_symmetry.space_group_name_H-M   'P 1'
#
loop_
_entity.id
_entity.type
_entity.pdbx_description
1 polymer ?
#
loop_
_entity_poly.entity_id
_entity_poly.type
_entity_poly.pdbx_seq_one_letter_code
_entity_poly.pdbx_strand_id
1 'polypeptide(L)'
;MKTSIKKIIRSLQAGSEKVTSPSLAKAYKLAKKSGLFNAKWYQEHYGSFISDWHAFKDYVAKSTFANVNPSPNFDTETYNRCNVDVYHQGISPLIHHMYHGQYEGRASSKAINRWIPTDSLVPVETGTWQNQKIALVLHIFYPDFVDKFCECIKSFPTKVDVFVTASTEQIAISAKNKFLSTGKANAVNVAVCENRGRNFGPFLVHFAKDLLEYDLMCHVHSKKSLYSGREQTQWFDYQNQFLLKDKHVVTSVLRLFDEHSKLGIYYPTSFWMMPAWVNHWTCNKPFAQGYVNEWGVNIDDNFINYPVGGMFWARPKALTPLLNSTYEYSDFPEEPLPNDGSELHALERLLGLLAEKEGYEQFFYYPPLGRFTKDKSYISTSYYKPPQALLNDLQNFQVVSFDVFDTVLRRKFTEPDYAKTLLGKALTESGIFNSPEEFVSLRNESELICRKERGFKGDVCITEAYKKLADTMNVEYTVALEWMTKEFLLDLDMSEPKDEMVEIVKQLSLAGKEIWFVTDIYYTKQQIETMLKKIGIAIPYKLFVSSDLRKRKDAGTMWEYIKKLIDEKGQSFIHVGDNVRSDAQICGDYGLQNIHILNPLDKWAIAGFDDIAKFNKPSENDVLKWGAQISHFGRYPFFGE
;
A
#
# COMPACT_ATOMS: atom_id res chain seq x y z
N MET A 1 -13.74 -39.12 -31.93
CA MET A 1 -13.54 -40.12 -30.84
C MET A 1 -12.62 -39.66 -29.71
N LYS A 2 -11.39 -39.17 -29.95
CA LYS A 2 -10.44 -38.74 -28.88
C LYS A 2 -10.99 -37.68 -27.90
N THR A 3 -11.82 -36.75 -28.37
CA THR A 3 -12.49 -35.72 -27.54
C THR A 3 -13.59 -36.29 -26.64
N SER A 4 -14.33 -37.31 -27.11
CA SER A 4 -15.39 -37.97 -26.32
C SER A 4 -14.81 -38.81 -25.18
N ILE A 5 -13.74 -39.57 -25.45
CA ILE A 5 -13.04 -40.38 -24.45
C ILE A 5 -12.38 -39.51 -23.37
N LYS A 6 -11.73 -38.41 -23.75
CA LYS A 6 -11.20 -37.43 -22.78
C LYS A 6 -12.31 -36.84 -21.91
N LYS A 7 -13.49 -36.54 -22.46
CA LYS A 7 -14.62 -36.00 -21.70
C LYS A 7 -15.16 -37.03 -20.67
N ILE A 8 -15.22 -38.31 -21.05
CA ILE A 8 -15.63 -39.41 -20.16
C ILE A 8 -14.63 -39.60 -19.02
N ILE A 9 -13.32 -39.66 -19.32
CA ILE A 9 -12.26 -39.80 -18.30
C ILE A 9 -12.30 -38.64 -17.29
N ARG A 10 -12.45 -37.40 -17.79
CA ARG A 10 -12.56 -36.19 -16.95
C ARG A 10 -13.81 -36.20 -16.08
N SER A 11 -14.92 -36.70 -16.60
CA SER A 11 -16.17 -36.88 -15.84
C SER A 11 -16.03 -37.94 -14.75
N LEU A 12 -15.34 -39.05 -15.02
CA LEU A 12 -15.08 -40.11 -14.05
C LEU A 12 -14.14 -39.63 -12.92
N GLN A 13 -13.10 -38.87 -13.25
CA GLN A 13 -12.20 -38.25 -12.27
C GLN A 13 -12.97 -37.29 -11.35
N ALA A 14 -13.78 -36.38 -11.92
CA ALA A 14 -14.61 -35.46 -11.14
C ALA A 14 -15.68 -36.20 -10.31
N GLY A 15 -16.19 -37.34 -10.79
CA GLY A 15 -17.11 -38.21 -10.03
C GLY A 15 -16.43 -38.84 -8.82
N SER A 16 -15.25 -39.42 -9.00
CA SER A 16 -14.46 -40.06 -7.94
C SER A 16 -14.03 -39.06 -6.85
N GLU A 17 -13.55 -37.86 -7.22
CA GLU A 17 -13.16 -36.84 -6.23
C GLU A 17 -14.33 -36.30 -5.40
N LYS A 18 -15.54 -36.25 -5.98
CA LYS A 18 -16.73 -35.84 -5.22
C LYS A 18 -17.10 -36.84 -4.12
N VAL A 19 -16.76 -38.12 -4.32
CA VAL A 19 -16.95 -39.16 -3.31
C VAL A 19 -15.94 -39.00 -2.17
N THR A 20 -14.70 -38.57 -2.48
CA THR A 20 -13.64 -38.36 -1.47
C THR A 20 -13.73 -37.03 -0.73
N SER A 21 -14.61 -36.10 -1.14
CA SER A 21 -14.88 -34.83 -0.43
C SER A 21 -16.38 -34.50 -0.35
N PRO A 22 -17.16 -35.24 0.46
CA PRO A 22 -18.63 -35.13 0.47
C PRO A 22 -19.15 -33.74 0.86
N SER A 23 -18.49 -33.06 1.80
CA SER A 23 -18.86 -31.71 2.26
C SER A 23 -18.72 -30.68 1.14
N LEU A 24 -17.60 -30.71 0.42
CA LEU A 24 -17.34 -29.82 -0.71
C LEU A 24 -18.27 -30.13 -1.89
N ALA A 25 -18.60 -31.40 -2.12
CA ALA A 25 -19.57 -31.81 -3.14
C ALA A 25 -20.98 -31.29 -2.83
N LYS A 26 -21.38 -31.27 -1.55
CA LYS A 26 -22.64 -30.67 -1.09
C LYS A 26 -22.62 -29.14 -1.29
N ALA A 27 -21.52 -28.47 -0.93
CA ALA A 27 -21.34 -27.04 -1.13
C ALA A 27 -21.43 -26.64 -2.61
N TYR A 28 -20.80 -27.40 -3.51
CA TYR A 28 -20.89 -27.19 -4.96
C TYR A 28 -22.32 -27.29 -5.49
N LYS A 29 -23.07 -28.32 -5.08
CA LYS A 29 -24.47 -28.50 -5.49
C LYS A 29 -25.33 -27.33 -5.00
N LEU A 30 -25.12 -26.88 -3.77
CA LEU A 30 -25.83 -25.74 -3.19
C LEU A 30 -25.49 -24.45 -3.93
N ALA A 31 -24.21 -24.16 -4.14
CA ALA A 31 -23.74 -22.94 -4.82
C ALA A 31 -24.25 -22.83 -6.26
N LYS A 32 -24.33 -23.94 -7.00
CA LYS A 32 -24.96 -23.94 -8.35
C LYS A 32 -26.46 -23.73 -8.27
N LYS A 33 -27.16 -24.38 -7.31
CA LYS A 33 -28.61 -24.25 -7.15
C LYS A 33 -29.02 -22.83 -6.76
N SER A 34 -28.23 -22.16 -5.92
CA SER A 34 -28.48 -20.77 -5.48
C SER A 34 -28.01 -19.72 -6.48
N GLY A 35 -27.36 -20.10 -7.58
CA GLY A 35 -26.81 -19.15 -8.56
C GLY A 35 -25.60 -18.34 -8.07
N LEU A 36 -25.00 -18.75 -6.93
CA LEU A 36 -23.84 -18.08 -6.34
C LEU A 36 -22.50 -18.56 -6.95
N PHE A 37 -22.49 -19.71 -7.64
CA PHE A 37 -21.35 -20.15 -8.44
C PHE A 37 -21.76 -20.34 -9.91
N ASN A 38 -21.04 -19.68 -10.82
CA ASN A 38 -21.24 -19.78 -12.26
C ASN A 38 -19.95 -20.24 -12.93
N ALA A 39 -19.89 -21.53 -13.29
CA ALA A 39 -18.69 -22.12 -13.87
C ALA A 39 -18.28 -21.51 -15.22
N LYS A 40 -19.25 -21.05 -16.04
CA LYS A 40 -18.94 -20.41 -17.33
C LYS A 40 -18.28 -19.06 -17.10
N TRP A 41 -18.90 -18.24 -16.25
CA TRP A 41 -18.36 -16.94 -15.87
C TRP A 41 -16.98 -17.08 -15.22
N TYR A 42 -16.82 -18.03 -14.29
CA TYR A 42 -15.53 -18.28 -13.63
C TYR A 42 -14.43 -18.69 -14.62
N GLN A 43 -14.77 -19.53 -15.61
CA GLN A 43 -13.83 -19.93 -16.67
C GLN A 43 -13.43 -18.78 -17.59
N GLU A 44 -14.34 -17.86 -17.88
CA GLU A 44 -14.07 -16.68 -18.70
C GLU A 44 -13.07 -15.73 -18.02
N HIS A 45 -12.97 -15.74 -16.70
CA HIS A 45 -12.06 -14.88 -15.93
C HIS A 45 -10.76 -15.59 -15.52
N TYR A 46 -10.84 -16.85 -15.10
CA TYR A 46 -9.71 -17.54 -14.44
C TYR A 46 -9.11 -18.68 -15.24
N GLY A 47 -9.52 -18.83 -16.50
CA GLY A 47 -8.97 -19.80 -17.43
C GLY A 47 -9.78 -21.09 -17.54
N SER A 48 -9.23 -22.04 -18.29
CA SER A 48 -9.93 -23.28 -18.64
C SER A 48 -9.76 -24.37 -17.58
N PHE A 49 -10.88 -24.98 -17.18
CA PHE A 49 -10.89 -26.08 -16.21
C PHE A 49 -11.32 -27.40 -16.84
N ILE A 50 -10.90 -28.51 -16.23
CA ILE A 50 -11.24 -29.87 -16.67
C ILE A 50 -12.76 -30.13 -16.57
N SER A 51 -13.41 -29.54 -15.57
CA SER A 51 -14.86 -29.56 -15.36
C SER A 51 -15.28 -28.42 -14.41
N ASP A 52 -16.58 -28.10 -14.37
CA ASP A 52 -17.18 -27.15 -13.41
C ASP A 52 -16.79 -27.42 -11.95
N TRP A 53 -16.59 -28.70 -11.59
CA TRP A 53 -16.17 -29.10 -10.26
C TRP A 53 -14.74 -28.62 -9.94
N HIS A 54 -13.84 -28.69 -10.91
CA HIS A 54 -12.47 -28.21 -10.74
C HIS A 54 -12.43 -26.68 -10.67
N ALA A 55 -13.27 -25.99 -11.44
CA ALA A 55 -13.44 -24.54 -11.33
C ALA A 55 -13.94 -24.14 -9.93
N PHE A 56 -14.89 -24.89 -9.36
CA PHE A 56 -15.36 -24.63 -8.00
C PHE A 56 -14.29 -24.90 -6.94
N LYS A 57 -13.53 -26.00 -7.07
CA LYS A 57 -12.38 -26.29 -6.19
C LYS A 57 -11.35 -25.18 -6.22
N ASP A 58 -11.03 -24.69 -7.41
CA ASP A 58 -10.09 -23.59 -7.62
C ASP A 58 -10.57 -22.31 -6.92
N TYR A 59 -11.85 -21.95 -7.11
CA TYR A 59 -12.45 -20.83 -6.38
C TYR A 59 -12.37 -21.00 -4.87
N VAL A 60 -12.83 -22.15 -4.33
CA VAL A 60 -12.85 -22.38 -2.88
C VAL A 60 -11.46 -22.25 -2.29
N ALA A 61 -10.44 -22.78 -2.97
CA ALA A 61 -9.06 -22.68 -2.54
C ALA A 61 -8.52 -21.24 -2.59
N LYS A 62 -8.74 -20.52 -3.70
CA LYS A 62 -8.24 -19.14 -3.88
C LYS A 62 -8.96 -18.13 -3.00
N SER A 63 -10.26 -18.31 -2.77
CA SER A 63 -11.11 -17.35 -2.04
C SER A 63 -10.71 -17.11 -0.59
N THR A 64 -9.83 -17.94 -0.02
CA THR A 64 -9.32 -17.79 1.35
C THR A 64 -8.17 -16.79 1.45
N PHE A 65 -7.51 -16.46 0.34
CA PHE A 65 -6.38 -15.53 0.29
C PHE A 65 -6.45 -14.53 -0.89
N ALA A 66 -7.33 -14.70 -1.87
CA ALA A 66 -7.48 -13.79 -2.99
C ALA A 66 -8.94 -13.33 -3.15
N ASN A 67 -9.12 -12.13 -3.66
CA ASN A 67 -10.42 -11.52 -3.97
C ASN A 67 -11.00 -11.98 -5.31
N VAL A 68 -10.85 -13.27 -5.63
CA VAL A 68 -11.50 -13.88 -6.82
C VAL A 68 -12.98 -14.07 -6.55
N ASN A 69 -13.84 -13.81 -7.53
CA ASN A 69 -15.29 -13.97 -7.37
C ASN A 69 -15.77 -15.31 -7.95
N PRO A 70 -16.82 -15.95 -7.41
CA PRO A 70 -17.36 -17.21 -7.93
C PRO A 70 -18.41 -17.01 -9.04
N SER A 71 -19.00 -15.82 -9.11
CA SER A 71 -20.04 -15.42 -10.04
C SER A 71 -20.31 -13.91 -9.93
N PRO A 72 -21.13 -13.31 -10.81
CA PRO A 72 -21.62 -11.93 -10.64
C PRO A 72 -22.46 -11.70 -9.37
N ASN A 73 -22.92 -12.76 -8.71
CA ASN A 73 -23.88 -12.67 -7.59
C ASN A 73 -23.21 -12.70 -6.21
N PHE A 74 -21.88 -12.74 -6.14
CA PHE A 74 -21.16 -12.77 -4.86
C PHE A 74 -19.82 -12.05 -4.97
N ASP A 75 -19.60 -11.08 -4.09
CA ASP A 75 -18.33 -10.37 -3.94
C ASP A 75 -17.53 -10.92 -2.75
N THR A 76 -16.45 -11.62 -3.07
CA THR A 76 -15.53 -12.24 -2.09
C THR A 76 -14.88 -11.18 -1.19
N GLU A 77 -14.48 -10.06 -1.76
CA GLU A 77 -13.78 -9.00 -1.03
C GLU A 77 -14.69 -8.30 -0.03
N THR A 78 -15.89 -7.87 -0.44
CA THR A 78 -16.88 -7.24 0.45
C THR A 78 -17.19 -8.18 1.60
N TYR A 79 -17.44 -9.46 1.29
CA TYR A 79 -17.80 -10.43 2.33
C TYR A 79 -16.65 -10.60 3.34
N ASN A 80 -15.41 -10.75 2.89
CA ASN A 80 -14.27 -10.89 3.81
C ASN A 80 -13.98 -9.60 4.60
N ARG A 81 -14.11 -8.41 3.99
CA ARG A 81 -13.91 -7.13 4.68
C ARG A 81 -14.93 -6.90 5.78
N CYS A 82 -16.19 -7.27 5.55
CA CYS A 82 -17.24 -7.20 6.58
C CYS A 82 -17.12 -8.31 7.63
N ASN A 83 -16.37 -9.37 7.35
CA ASN A 83 -16.30 -10.59 8.17
C ASN A 83 -14.83 -11.04 8.33
N VAL A 84 -14.02 -10.19 8.95
CA VAL A 84 -12.58 -10.41 9.13
C VAL A 84 -12.27 -11.69 9.92
N ASP A 85 -13.20 -12.12 10.77
CA ASP A 85 -13.13 -13.40 11.50
C ASP A 85 -13.11 -14.61 10.55
N VAL A 86 -13.92 -14.59 9.50
CA VAL A 86 -13.99 -15.64 8.47
C VAL A 86 -12.69 -15.69 7.67
N TYR A 87 -12.18 -14.51 7.29
CA TYR A 87 -10.91 -14.38 6.57
C TYR A 87 -9.72 -14.90 7.40
N HIS A 88 -9.62 -14.51 8.67
CA HIS A 88 -8.52 -14.95 9.54
C HIS A 88 -8.55 -16.45 9.84
N GLN A 89 -9.72 -17.10 9.79
CA GLN A 89 -9.85 -18.56 9.90
C GLN A 89 -9.53 -19.31 8.59
N GLY A 90 -9.30 -18.59 7.48
CA GLY A 90 -9.04 -19.20 6.18
C GLY A 90 -10.24 -19.98 5.63
N ILE A 91 -11.46 -19.60 6.03
CA ILE A 91 -12.69 -20.24 5.56
C ILE A 91 -13.10 -19.60 4.22
N SER A 92 -13.53 -20.40 3.25
CA SER A 92 -14.05 -19.87 2.00
C SER A 92 -15.30 -19.00 2.25
N PRO A 93 -15.31 -17.72 1.85
CA PRO A 93 -16.39 -16.79 2.15
C PRO A 93 -17.74 -17.23 1.59
N LEU A 94 -17.77 -17.83 0.40
CA LEU A 94 -19.01 -18.35 -0.18
C LEU A 94 -19.56 -19.54 0.63
N ILE A 95 -18.69 -20.44 1.09
CA ILE A 95 -19.10 -21.57 1.91
C ILE A 95 -19.66 -21.06 3.25
N HIS A 96 -18.95 -20.14 3.89
CA HIS A 96 -19.41 -19.52 5.13
C HIS A 96 -20.77 -18.83 4.94
N HIS A 97 -20.90 -17.99 3.91
CA HIS A 97 -22.14 -17.30 3.58
C HIS A 97 -23.33 -18.27 3.40
N MET A 98 -23.15 -19.35 2.63
CA MET A 98 -24.22 -20.31 2.35
C MET A 98 -24.67 -21.12 3.57
N TYR A 99 -23.76 -21.47 4.48
CA TYR A 99 -24.10 -22.33 5.63
C TYR A 99 -24.38 -21.56 6.92
N HIS A 100 -23.84 -20.36 7.07
CA HIS A 100 -23.89 -19.59 8.32
C HIS A 100 -24.30 -18.15 8.05
N GLY A 101 -23.51 -17.42 7.26
CA GLY A 101 -23.61 -15.96 7.22
C GLY A 101 -24.95 -15.39 6.78
N GLN A 102 -25.64 -16.02 5.83
CA GLN A 102 -26.98 -15.56 5.42
C GLN A 102 -28.03 -15.71 6.55
N TYR A 103 -27.87 -16.71 7.42
CA TYR A 103 -28.76 -16.95 8.55
C TYR A 103 -28.39 -16.09 9.77
N GLU A 104 -27.13 -15.65 9.84
CA GLU A 104 -26.62 -14.71 10.84
C GLU A 104 -26.88 -13.24 10.49
N GLY A 105 -27.43 -12.95 9.29
CA GLY A 105 -27.65 -11.58 8.83
C GLY A 105 -26.37 -10.84 8.38
N ARG A 106 -25.27 -11.57 8.14
CA ARG A 106 -24.01 -10.98 7.65
C ARG A 106 -24.20 -10.42 6.24
N ALA A 107 -23.77 -9.19 6.03
CA ALA A 107 -23.86 -8.51 4.74
C ALA A 107 -23.10 -9.26 3.63
N SER A 108 -23.72 -9.33 2.45
CA SER A 108 -23.09 -9.78 1.20
C SER A 108 -23.58 -8.91 0.05
N SER A 109 -22.82 -8.90 -1.05
CA SER A 109 -23.13 -8.10 -2.23
C SER A 109 -22.89 -8.90 -3.51
N LYS A 110 -23.50 -8.44 -4.60
CA LYS A 110 -23.08 -8.82 -5.96
C LYS A 110 -21.64 -8.37 -6.21
N ALA A 111 -20.96 -9.01 -7.15
CA ALA A 111 -19.58 -8.66 -7.51
C ALA A 111 -19.50 -7.17 -7.90
N ILE A 112 -18.58 -6.44 -7.27
CA ILE A 112 -18.35 -5.01 -7.53
C ILE A 112 -17.02 -4.87 -8.25
N ASN A 113 -17.05 -4.27 -9.44
CA ASN A 113 -15.85 -3.87 -10.15
C ASN A 113 -15.31 -2.57 -9.53
N ARG A 114 -14.49 -2.72 -8.49
CA ARG A 114 -13.83 -1.59 -7.79
C ARG A 114 -12.87 -0.83 -8.70
N TRP A 115 -12.39 -1.49 -9.74
CA TRP A 115 -11.51 -0.94 -10.74
C TRP A 115 -11.71 -1.68 -12.05
N ILE A 116 -11.68 -0.93 -13.15
CA ILE A 116 -11.68 -1.48 -14.50
C ILE A 116 -10.43 -0.90 -15.17
N PRO A 117 -9.42 -1.72 -15.49
CA PRO A 117 -8.23 -1.22 -16.16
C PRO A 117 -8.59 -0.62 -17.52
N THR A 118 -7.91 0.47 -17.87
CA THR A 118 -8.06 1.18 -19.15
C THR A 118 -7.58 0.35 -20.34
N ASP A 119 -6.66 -0.59 -20.11
CA ASP A 119 -6.16 -1.53 -21.10
C ASP A 119 -6.34 -3.00 -20.64
N SER A 120 -6.15 -3.93 -21.57
CA SER A 120 -6.10 -5.35 -21.25
C SER A 120 -5.10 -6.05 -22.15
N LEU A 121 -4.16 -6.75 -21.54
CA LEU A 121 -3.23 -7.63 -22.22
C LEU A 121 -3.85 -9.03 -22.29
N VAL A 122 -4.09 -9.51 -23.50
CA VAL A 122 -4.66 -10.84 -23.75
C VAL A 122 -3.57 -11.72 -24.37
N PRO A 123 -3.06 -12.72 -23.64
CA PRO A 123 -2.01 -13.60 -24.17
C PRO A 123 -2.53 -14.42 -25.34
N VAL A 124 -1.75 -14.50 -26.41
CA VAL A 124 -2.02 -15.32 -27.58
C VAL A 124 -1.19 -16.62 -27.47
N GLU A 125 -1.73 -17.74 -27.96
CA GLU A 125 -0.91 -18.94 -28.08
C GLU A 125 0.11 -18.73 -29.22
N THR A 126 1.37 -18.49 -28.85
CA THR A 126 2.51 -18.56 -29.75
C THR A 126 3.19 -19.94 -29.63
N GLY A 127 3.98 -20.33 -30.64
CA GLY A 127 4.75 -21.58 -30.61
C GLY A 127 6.14 -21.43 -29.96
N THR A 128 6.48 -20.24 -29.48
CA THR A 128 7.87 -19.86 -29.12
C THR A 128 8.08 -19.60 -27.64
N TRP A 129 7.03 -19.29 -26.88
CA TRP A 129 7.15 -18.94 -25.46
C TRP A 129 7.81 -20.04 -24.60
N GLN A 130 7.71 -21.31 -25.01
CA GLN A 130 8.37 -22.44 -24.33
C GLN A 130 9.89 -22.47 -24.50
N ASN A 131 10.44 -21.75 -25.49
CA ASN A 131 11.87 -21.71 -25.79
C ASN A 131 12.62 -20.69 -24.92
N GLN A 132 11.91 -19.81 -24.22
CA GLN A 132 12.51 -18.83 -23.32
C GLN A 132 13.31 -19.54 -22.23
N LYS A 133 14.55 -19.10 -22.02
CA LYS A 133 15.43 -19.59 -20.96
C LYS A 133 15.03 -18.93 -19.64
N ILE A 134 14.50 -19.72 -18.72
CA ILE A 134 13.85 -19.24 -17.49
C ILE A 134 14.65 -19.65 -16.25
N ALA A 135 14.96 -18.68 -15.39
CA ALA A 135 15.51 -18.88 -14.05
C ALA A 135 14.42 -18.71 -12.98
N LEU A 136 14.20 -19.72 -12.14
CA LEU A 136 13.45 -19.58 -10.90
C LEU A 136 14.42 -19.30 -9.75
N VAL A 137 14.37 -18.12 -9.17
CA VAL A 137 15.23 -17.65 -8.08
C VAL A 137 14.46 -17.75 -6.77
N LEU A 138 14.86 -18.71 -5.93
CA LEU A 138 14.15 -19.09 -4.73
C LEU A 138 15.02 -18.81 -3.50
N HIS A 139 14.64 -17.81 -2.70
CA HIS A 139 15.27 -17.60 -1.39
C HIS A 139 14.50 -18.35 -0.29
N ILE A 140 15.09 -19.43 0.21
CA ILE A 140 14.47 -20.37 1.15
C ILE A 140 15.12 -20.24 2.52
N PHE A 141 14.48 -19.45 3.38
CA PHE A 141 14.81 -19.31 4.79
C PHE A 141 14.14 -20.39 5.65
N TYR A 142 12.91 -20.80 5.31
CA TYR A 142 12.14 -21.79 6.09
C TYR A 142 12.03 -23.13 5.35
N PRO A 143 12.34 -24.27 6.00
CA PRO A 143 12.46 -25.57 5.35
C PRO A 143 11.14 -26.11 4.77
N ASP A 144 9.98 -25.74 5.32
CA ASP A 144 8.67 -26.17 4.83
C ASP A 144 8.36 -25.64 3.42
N PHE A 145 9.03 -24.58 2.98
CA PHE A 145 8.85 -24.02 1.65
C PHE A 145 9.54 -24.82 0.54
N VAL A 146 10.47 -25.71 0.88
CA VAL A 146 11.04 -26.63 -0.12
C VAL A 146 9.93 -27.47 -0.74
N ASP A 147 9.03 -28.04 0.06
CA ASP A 147 7.92 -28.85 -0.48
C ASP A 147 6.91 -28.01 -1.25
N LYS A 148 6.60 -26.79 -0.76
CA LYS A 148 5.70 -25.86 -1.45
C LYS A 148 6.23 -25.50 -2.84
N PHE A 149 7.51 -25.15 -2.95
CA PHE A 149 8.12 -24.82 -4.24
C PHE A 149 8.32 -26.06 -5.13
N CYS A 150 8.60 -27.23 -4.56
CA CYS A 150 8.72 -28.49 -5.31
C CYS A 150 7.42 -28.79 -6.08
N GLU A 151 6.25 -28.65 -5.45
CA GLU A 151 4.96 -28.86 -6.10
C GLU A 151 4.67 -27.80 -7.21
N CYS A 152 5.12 -26.56 -7.00
CA CYS A 152 5.03 -25.52 -8.04
C CYS A 152 5.92 -25.88 -9.26
N ILE A 153 7.18 -26.27 -9.03
CA ILE A 153 8.13 -26.65 -10.09
C ILE A 153 7.62 -27.88 -10.86
N LYS A 154 7.12 -28.89 -10.16
CA LYS A 154 6.57 -30.12 -10.75
C LYS A 154 5.40 -29.83 -11.71
N SER A 155 4.58 -28.84 -11.39
CA SER A 155 3.43 -28.44 -12.21
C SER A 155 3.75 -27.37 -13.27
N PHE A 156 4.98 -26.85 -13.27
CA PHE A 156 5.42 -25.76 -14.14
C PHE A 156 5.26 -26.09 -15.63
N PRO A 157 4.81 -25.14 -16.47
CA PRO A 157 4.43 -25.43 -17.86
C PRO A 157 5.60 -25.86 -18.76
N THR A 158 6.81 -25.35 -18.53
CA THR A 158 8.02 -25.66 -19.31
C THR A 158 9.17 -26.13 -18.42
N LYS A 159 10.35 -26.38 -19.00
CA LYS A 159 11.59 -26.64 -18.29
C LYS A 159 12.21 -25.33 -17.79
N VAL A 160 12.88 -25.36 -16.65
CA VAL A 160 13.47 -24.19 -16.00
C VAL A 160 14.82 -24.53 -15.38
N ASP A 161 15.65 -23.53 -15.14
CA ASP A 161 16.77 -23.64 -14.20
C ASP A 161 16.37 -23.03 -12.87
N VAL A 162 16.81 -23.64 -11.77
CA VAL A 162 16.44 -23.21 -10.43
C VAL A 162 17.69 -22.75 -9.69
N PHE A 163 17.64 -21.53 -9.16
CA PHE A 163 18.66 -20.93 -8.31
C PHE A 163 18.10 -20.84 -6.90
N VAL A 164 18.79 -21.44 -5.93
CA VAL A 164 18.34 -21.51 -4.54
C VAL A 164 19.36 -20.84 -3.66
N THR A 165 18.92 -19.84 -2.90
CA THR A 165 19.68 -19.36 -1.73
C THR A 165 19.02 -19.91 -0.48
N ALA A 166 19.78 -20.61 0.35
CA ALA A 166 19.27 -21.35 1.49
C ALA A 166 19.89 -20.85 2.80
N SER A 167 19.09 -20.70 3.85
CA SER A 167 19.59 -20.28 5.17
C SER A 167 20.44 -21.36 5.87
N THR A 168 20.39 -22.61 5.41
CA THR A 168 21.15 -23.74 5.98
C THR A 168 21.55 -24.74 4.90
N GLU A 169 22.61 -25.50 5.17
CA GLU A 169 23.08 -26.61 4.32
C GLU A 169 21.99 -27.69 4.15
N GLN A 170 21.20 -27.95 5.20
CA GLN A 170 20.12 -28.93 5.16
C GLN A 170 19.01 -28.52 4.19
N ILE A 171 18.64 -27.24 4.18
CA ILE A 171 17.69 -26.69 3.19
C ILE A 171 18.28 -26.78 1.79
N ALA A 172 19.56 -26.42 1.62
CA ALA A 172 20.26 -26.48 0.34
C ALA A 172 20.22 -27.89 -0.28
N ILE A 173 20.61 -28.91 0.50
CA ILE A 173 20.62 -30.32 0.06
C ILE A 173 19.20 -30.79 -0.25
N SER A 174 18.23 -30.50 0.63
CA SER A 174 16.83 -30.88 0.45
C SER A 174 16.24 -30.27 -0.83
N ALA A 175 16.46 -28.97 -1.05
CA ALA A 175 16.01 -28.26 -2.24
C ALA A 175 16.62 -28.85 -3.51
N LYS A 176 17.95 -29.05 -3.54
CA LYS A 176 18.65 -29.64 -4.70
C LYS A 176 18.05 -30.98 -5.10
N ASN A 177 17.92 -31.89 -4.14
CA ASN A 177 17.42 -33.25 -4.39
C ASN A 177 15.97 -33.24 -4.84
N LYS A 178 15.09 -32.53 -4.12
CA LYS A 178 13.66 -32.48 -4.43
C LYS A 178 13.39 -31.80 -5.77
N PHE A 179 14.03 -30.66 -6.05
CA PHE A 179 13.78 -29.90 -7.28
C PHE A 179 14.27 -30.63 -8.53
N LEU A 180 15.44 -31.29 -8.49
CA LEU A 180 15.90 -32.15 -9.58
C LEU A 180 14.94 -33.33 -9.82
N SER A 181 14.41 -33.93 -8.75
CA SER A 181 13.48 -35.07 -8.85
C SER A 181 12.15 -34.75 -9.55
N THR A 182 11.79 -33.47 -9.68
CA THR A 182 10.56 -33.05 -10.39
C THR A 182 10.59 -33.39 -11.88
N GLY A 183 11.78 -33.58 -12.44
CA GLY A 183 11.98 -33.71 -13.88
C GLY A 183 11.65 -32.43 -14.66
N LYS A 184 11.44 -31.29 -13.99
CA LYS A 184 11.14 -29.98 -14.59
C LYS A 184 12.31 -29.01 -14.51
N ALA A 185 13.12 -29.10 -13.45
CA ALA A 185 14.40 -28.42 -13.37
C ALA A 185 15.43 -29.07 -14.31
N ASN A 186 16.11 -28.29 -15.15
CA ASN A 186 17.25 -28.78 -15.93
C ASN A 186 18.52 -28.73 -15.05
N ALA A 187 18.75 -27.62 -14.36
CA ALA A 187 19.76 -27.46 -13.33
C ALA A 187 19.16 -26.92 -12.03
N VAL A 188 19.84 -27.24 -10.91
CA VAL A 188 19.54 -26.66 -9.59
C VAL A 188 20.85 -26.18 -8.97
N ASN A 189 21.07 -24.87 -9.04
CA ASN A 189 22.22 -24.17 -8.46
C ASN A 189 21.86 -23.72 -7.05
N VAL A 190 22.70 -24.02 -6.07
CA VAL A 190 22.39 -23.76 -4.66
C VAL A 190 23.55 -23.09 -3.96
N ALA A 191 23.24 -22.08 -3.15
CA ALA A 191 24.18 -21.41 -2.26
C ALA A 191 23.60 -21.35 -0.84
N VAL A 192 24.44 -21.59 0.16
CA VAL A 192 24.11 -21.31 1.56
C VAL A 192 24.46 -19.85 1.84
N CYS A 193 23.53 -19.10 2.43
CA CYS A 193 23.64 -17.66 2.60
C CYS A 193 23.64 -17.23 4.07
N GLU A 194 24.31 -16.12 4.33
CA GLU A 194 24.18 -15.41 5.60
C GLU A 194 22.77 -14.83 5.76
N ASN A 195 22.35 -14.61 7.01
CA ASN A 195 21.12 -13.88 7.30
C ASN A 195 21.36 -12.37 7.16
N ARG A 196 21.67 -11.92 5.94
CA ARG A 196 22.02 -10.53 5.61
C ARG A 196 21.51 -10.16 4.22
N GLY A 197 20.95 -8.95 4.08
CA GLY A 197 20.34 -8.49 2.82
C GLY A 197 18.91 -8.97 2.55
N ARG A 198 18.23 -9.55 3.54
CA ARG A 198 16.86 -10.09 3.45
C ARG A 198 16.67 -11.01 2.23
N ASN A 199 15.65 -10.77 1.41
CA ASN A 199 15.35 -11.60 0.25
C ASN A 199 16.19 -11.24 -0.99
N PHE A 200 16.84 -10.06 -1.02
CA PHE A 200 17.59 -9.57 -2.18
C PHE A 200 19.07 -9.94 -2.11
N GLY A 201 19.74 -9.59 -1.00
CA GLY A 201 21.17 -9.76 -0.86
C GLY A 201 21.68 -11.17 -1.21
N PRO A 202 21.06 -12.26 -0.70
CA PRO A 202 21.51 -13.61 -1.01
C PRO A 202 21.62 -13.91 -2.51
N PHE A 203 20.60 -13.59 -3.32
CA PHE A 203 20.70 -13.90 -4.76
C PHE A 203 21.56 -12.89 -5.50
N LEU A 204 21.64 -11.64 -5.02
CA LEU A 204 22.51 -10.63 -5.61
C LEU A 204 23.99 -10.98 -5.45
N VAL A 205 24.39 -11.45 -4.27
CA VAL A 205 25.77 -11.89 -3.99
C VAL A 205 26.14 -13.14 -4.80
N HIS A 206 25.23 -14.12 -4.86
CA HIS A 206 25.59 -15.44 -5.41
C HIS A 206 25.31 -15.60 -6.90
N PHE A 207 24.27 -14.94 -7.44
CA PHE A 207 23.72 -15.29 -8.75
C PHE A 207 23.46 -14.09 -9.68
N ALA A 208 23.65 -12.83 -9.25
CA ALA A 208 23.25 -11.65 -10.03
C ALA A 208 23.73 -11.68 -11.50
N LYS A 209 25.01 -11.96 -11.72
CA LYS A 209 25.60 -12.01 -13.07
C LYS A 209 25.12 -13.21 -13.88
N ASP A 210 24.97 -14.37 -13.25
CA ASP A 210 24.46 -15.58 -13.92
C ASP A 210 23.04 -15.37 -14.45
N LEU A 211 22.22 -14.58 -13.74
CA LEU A 211 20.85 -14.28 -14.13
C LEU A 211 20.76 -13.45 -15.42
N LEU A 212 21.79 -12.67 -15.78
CA LEU A 212 21.81 -11.90 -17.04
C LEU A 212 21.81 -12.79 -18.30
N GLU A 213 22.20 -14.06 -18.16
CA GLU A 213 22.20 -15.07 -19.24
C GLU A 213 20.83 -15.70 -19.52
N TYR A 214 19.77 -15.22 -18.85
CA TYR A 214 18.41 -15.73 -18.97
C TYR A 214 17.49 -14.72 -19.65
N ASP A 215 16.48 -15.22 -20.36
CA ASP A 215 15.45 -14.37 -20.95
C ASP A 215 14.51 -13.81 -19.88
N LEU A 216 14.22 -14.65 -18.87
CA LEU A 216 13.31 -14.35 -17.76
C LEU A 216 13.84 -14.90 -16.43
N MET A 217 13.60 -14.16 -15.36
CA MET A 217 13.77 -14.61 -13.99
C MET A 217 12.46 -14.44 -13.19
N CYS A 218 12.19 -15.35 -12.26
CA CYS A 218 11.15 -15.22 -11.26
C CYS A 218 11.76 -15.30 -9.86
N HIS A 219 11.70 -14.20 -9.10
CA HIS A 219 12.19 -14.14 -7.73
C HIS A 219 11.04 -14.33 -6.74
N VAL A 220 11.17 -15.33 -5.87
CA VAL A 220 10.20 -15.66 -4.81
C VAL A 220 10.95 -16.09 -3.55
N HIS A 221 10.41 -15.77 -2.37
CA HIS A 221 11.06 -16.10 -1.10
C HIS A 221 10.10 -16.69 -0.06
N SER A 222 10.66 -17.34 0.96
CA SER A 222 9.89 -18.04 1.99
C SER A 222 9.57 -17.19 3.24
N LYS A 223 9.64 -15.86 3.18
CA LYS A 223 9.52 -15.02 4.39
C LYS A 223 8.12 -15.17 4.98
N LYS A 224 8.01 -15.48 6.27
CA LYS A 224 6.74 -15.61 6.99
C LYS A 224 6.36 -14.26 7.60
N SER A 225 5.09 -13.86 7.47
CA SER A 225 4.56 -12.69 8.17
C SER A 225 4.14 -13.06 9.58
N LEU A 226 4.90 -12.59 10.59
CA LEU A 226 4.67 -12.86 12.01
C LEU A 226 4.01 -11.68 12.76
N TYR A 227 3.58 -10.64 12.05
CA TYR A 227 3.15 -9.35 12.61
C TYR A 227 2.00 -9.45 13.64
N SER A 228 1.12 -10.44 13.52
CA SER A 228 -0.03 -10.62 14.43
C SER A 228 0.18 -11.68 15.54
N GLY A 229 1.42 -12.11 15.80
CA GLY A 229 1.71 -13.19 16.77
C GLY A 229 1.22 -14.59 16.34
N ARG A 230 0.70 -14.72 15.11
CA ARG A 230 0.34 -15.96 14.42
C ARG A 230 0.85 -15.86 12.98
N GLU A 231 1.30 -16.98 12.41
CA GLU A 231 1.70 -17.02 11.00
C GLU A 231 0.50 -16.70 10.11
N GLN A 232 0.55 -15.58 9.40
CA GLN A 232 -0.41 -15.25 8.34
C GLN A 232 0.21 -15.64 6.99
N THR A 233 -0.28 -16.72 6.39
CA THR A 233 0.24 -17.20 5.10
C THR A 233 -0.45 -16.55 3.91
N GLN A 234 -1.59 -15.88 4.10
CA GLN A 234 -2.45 -15.40 3.00
C GLN A 234 -1.72 -14.49 2.01
N TRP A 235 -0.84 -13.61 2.49
CA TRP A 235 -0.07 -12.73 1.60
C TRP A 235 0.94 -13.52 0.76
N PHE A 236 1.65 -14.48 1.36
CA PHE A 236 2.50 -15.40 0.62
C PHE A 236 1.68 -16.24 -0.37
N ASP A 237 0.56 -16.81 0.06
CA ASP A 237 -0.30 -17.64 -0.77
C ASP A 237 -0.83 -16.85 -1.97
N TYR A 238 -1.20 -15.58 -1.78
CA TYR A 238 -1.57 -14.65 -2.84
C TYR A 238 -0.43 -14.46 -3.86
N GLN A 239 0.77 -14.12 -3.40
CA GLN A 239 1.91 -13.89 -4.29
C GLN A 239 2.32 -15.16 -5.03
N ASN A 240 2.51 -16.26 -4.29
CA ASN A 240 2.88 -17.55 -4.87
C ASN A 240 1.82 -18.08 -5.84
N GLN A 241 0.52 -17.83 -5.57
CA GLN A 241 -0.55 -18.19 -6.50
C GLN A 241 -0.34 -17.53 -7.86
N PHE A 242 -0.13 -16.21 -7.89
CA PHE A 242 -0.11 -15.45 -9.15
C PHE A 242 1.30 -15.31 -9.78
N LEU A 243 2.34 -15.80 -9.11
CA LEU A 243 3.71 -15.84 -9.63
C LEU A 243 4.17 -17.24 -10.07
N LEU A 244 3.80 -18.32 -9.37
CA LEU A 244 4.36 -19.66 -9.65
C LEU A 244 3.33 -20.79 -9.75
N LYS A 245 2.27 -20.75 -8.94
CA LYS A 245 1.38 -21.92 -8.75
C LYS A 245 0.22 -21.95 -9.73
N ASP A 246 -0.34 -20.81 -10.11
CA ASP A 246 -1.45 -20.77 -11.05
C ASP A 246 -0.96 -21.01 -12.48
N LYS A 247 -1.17 -22.22 -12.99
CA LYS A 247 -0.73 -22.59 -14.34
C LYS A 247 -1.31 -21.68 -15.43
N HIS A 248 -2.54 -21.19 -15.28
CA HIS A 248 -3.14 -20.32 -16.29
C HIS A 248 -2.45 -18.96 -16.29
N VAL A 249 -2.24 -18.36 -15.11
CA VAL A 249 -1.56 -17.06 -14.97
C VAL A 249 -0.09 -17.18 -15.40
N VAL A 250 0.66 -18.17 -14.91
CA VAL A 250 2.06 -18.37 -15.28
C VAL A 250 2.24 -18.58 -16.79
N THR A 251 1.42 -19.44 -17.41
CA THR A 251 1.48 -19.64 -18.87
C THR A 251 1.18 -18.35 -19.63
N SER A 252 0.24 -17.54 -19.11
CA SER A 252 -0.11 -16.24 -19.69
C SER A 252 1.03 -15.24 -19.57
N VAL A 253 1.69 -15.17 -18.42
CA VAL A 253 2.88 -14.31 -18.20
C VAL A 253 4.00 -14.66 -19.18
N LEU A 254 4.30 -15.96 -19.35
CA LEU A 254 5.34 -16.40 -20.28
C LEU A 254 5.02 -16.03 -21.72
N ARG A 255 3.75 -16.11 -22.13
CA ARG A 255 3.30 -15.67 -23.46
C ARG A 255 3.40 -14.17 -23.64
N LEU A 256 2.95 -13.39 -22.65
CA LEU A 256 3.04 -11.93 -22.70
C LEU A 256 4.49 -11.45 -22.81
N PHE A 257 5.43 -12.07 -22.09
CA PHE A 257 6.84 -11.78 -22.30
C PHE A 257 7.32 -12.22 -23.70
N ASP A 258 6.92 -13.36 -24.22
CA ASP A 258 7.32 -13.77 -25.58
C ASP A 258 6.80 -12.79 -26.65
N GLU A 259 5.56 -12.33 -26.51
CA GLU A 259 4.86 -11.45 -27.46
C GLU A 259 5.34 -9.99 -27.38
N HIS A 260 5.69 -9.51 -26.18
CA HIS A 260 6.00 -8.11 -25.93
C HIS A 260 7.42 -7.92 -25.40
N SER A 261 8.33 -7.56 -26.31
CA SER A 261 9.74 -7.31 -25.98
C SER A 261 9.95 -6.18 -24.96
N LYS A 262 9.01 -5.22 -24.88
CA LYS A 262 9.06 -4.10 -23.94
C LYS A 262 8.56 -4.43 -22.53
N LEU A 263 7.80 -5.50 -22.32
CA LEU A 263 7.41 -5.88 -20.95
C LEU A 263 8.66 -6.33 -20.19
N GLY A 264 8.97 -5.66 -19.09
CA GLY A 264 10.22 -5.87 -18.33
C GLY A 264 10.02 -6.50 -16.97
N ILE A 265 8.91 -6.19 -16.27
CA ILE A 265 8.65 -6.70 -14.92
C ILE A 265 7.15 -6.94 -14.72
N TYR A 266 6.84 -8.05 -14.04
CA TYR A 266 5.50 -8.48 -13.72
C TYR A 266 5.34 -8.87 -12.25
N TYR A 267 4.22 -8.46 -11.68
CA TYR A 267 3.74 -8.86 -10.36
C TYR A 267 2.23 -8.64 -10.28
N PRO A 268 1.48 -9.40 -9.46
CA PRO A 268 0.05 -9.12 -9.27
C PRO A 268 -0.16 -7.77 -8.59
N THR A 269 -1.35 -7.18 -8.75
CA THR A 269 -1.72 -5.97 -7.99
C THR A 269 -1.52 -6.18 -6.49
N SER A 270 -1.29 -5.10 -5.73
CA SER A 270 -1.05 -5.14 -4.29
C SER A 270 -2.06 -6.03 -3.57
N PHE A 271 -1.58 -6.79 -2.58
CA PHE A 271 -2.42 -7.69 -1.82
C PHE A 271 -3.60 -6.92 -1.19
N TRP A 272 -4.83 -7.33 -1.49
CA TRP A 272 -6.04 -6.53 -1.25
C TRP A 272 -6.31 -6.21 0.24
N MET A 273 -5.74 -6.96 1.18
CA MET A 273 -5.82 -6.67 2.63
C MET A 273 -4.72 -5.72 3.13
N MET A 274 -3.76 -5.33 2.29
CA MET A 274 -2.78 -4.31 2.66
C MET A 274 -3.43 -2.93 2.74
N PRO A 275 -2.96 -2.05 3.63
CA PRO A 275 -3.41 -0.68 3.67
C PRO A 275 -3.18 0.03 2.33
N ALA A 276 -4.09 0.94 1.97
CA ALA A 276 -4.03 1.72 0.74
C ALA A 276 -2.67 2.44 0.56
N TRP A 277 -2.09 2.90 1.66
CA TRP A 277 -0.85 3.65 1.68
C TRP A 277 0.41 2.81 1.45
N VAL A 278 0.31 1.47 1.32
CA VAL A 278 1.48 0.61 1.05
C VAL A 278 2.21 1.00 -0.24
N ASN A 279 1.47 1.54 -1.22
CA ASN A 279 1.99 2.04 -2.49
C ASN A 279 2.56 3.47 -2.38
N HIS A 280 3.15 3.84 -1.25
CA HIS A 280 3.91 5.08 -1.07
C HIS A 280 5.36 4.80 -0.66
N TRP A 281 6.18 5.85 -0.76
CA TRP A 281 7.55 5.84 -0.25
C TRP A 281 7.66 5.76 1.27
N THR A 282 6.72 6.37 2.01
CA THR A 282 6.70 6.37 3.48
C THR A 282 8.08 6.76 4.08
N CYS A 283 8.56 6.07 5.11
CA CYS A 283 9.91 6.24 5.67
C CYS A 283 11.06 5.79 4.74
N ASN A 284 10.76 5.21 3.58
CA ASN A 284 11.77 4.63 2.68
C ASN A 284 12.34 5.64 1.67
N LYS A 285 11.68 6.78 1.41
CA LYS A 285 12.14 7.79 0.43
C LYS A 285 13.62 8.20 0.64
N PRO A 286 14.06 8.53 1.88
CA PRO A 286 15.45 8.95 2.11
C PRO A 286 16.49 7.85 1.80
N PHE A 287 16.13 6.58 2.03
CA PHE A 287 17.02 5.44 1.77
C PHE A 287 17.17 5.14 0.26
N ALA A 288 16.30 5.69 -0.60
CA ALA A 288 16.39 5.53 -2.04
C ALA A 288 17.48 6.40 -2.68
N GLN A 289 17.99 7.43 -1.98
CA GLN A 289 18.83 8.46 -2.60
C GLN A 289 20.13 7.90 -3.20
N GLY A 290 20.74 6.90 -2.58
CA GLY A 290 21.94 6.23 -3.11
C GLY A 290 21.69 5.65 -4.49
N TYR A 291 20.64 4.83 -4.62
CA TYR A 291 20.22 4.24 -5.89
C TYR A 291 19.74 5.27 -6.91
N VAL A 292 19.03 6.32 -6.46
CA VAL A 292 18.58 7.41 -7.35
C VAL A 292 19.75 8.11 -7.99
N ASN A 293 20.80 8.41 -7.22
CA ASN A 293 22.01 9.04 -7.73
C ASN A 293 22.75 8.11 -8.70
N GLU A 294 22.79 6.81 -8.42
CA GLU A 294 23.48 5.81 -9.23
C GLU A 294 22.75 5.52 -10.55
N TRP A 295 21.44 5.27 -10.50
CA TRP A 295 20.64 4.83 -11.64
C TRP A 295 19.93 5.97 -12.38
N GLY A 296 19.89 7.16 -11.80
CA GLY A 296 19.20 8.32 -12.39
C GLY A 296 17.69 8.12 -12.54
N VAL A 297 17.07 7.51 -11.53
CA VAL A 297 15.63 7.22 -11.44
C VAL A 297 14.89 8.42 -10.83
N ASN A 298 13.73 8.80 -11.39
CA ASN A 298 12.88 9.84 -10.82
C ASN A 298 12.01 9.25 -9.69
N ILE A 299 11.99 9.90 -8.52
CA ILE A 299 11.19 9.53 -7.34
C ILE A 299 10.34 10.70 -6.81
N ASP A 300 10.05 11.69 -7.64
CA ASP A 300 9.29 12.89 -7.28
C ASP A 300 7.89 12.49 -6.80
N ASP A 301 7.25 11.57 -7.51
CA ASP A 301 5.92 11.03 -7.17
C ASP A 301 5.94 10.30 -5.82
N ASN A 302 4.96 10.62 -4.98
CA ASN A 302 4.81 9.98 -3.67
C ASN A 302 4.19 8.59 -3.75
N PHE A 303 3.32 8.37 -4.75
CA PHE A 303 2.73 7.10 -5.07
C PHE A 303 3.65 6.29 -5.98
N ILE A 304 3.72 4.98 -5.74
CA ILE A 304 4.62 4.09 -6.46
C ILE A 304 4.01 2.69 -6.68
N ASN A 305 4.06 2.25 -7.93
CA ASN A 305 3.83 0.85 -8.30
C ASN A 305 5.14 0.07 -8.11
N TYR A 306 5.10 -0.96 -7.27
CA TYR A 306 6.23 -1.84 -7.04
C TYR A 306 5.74 -3.22 -6.58
N PRO A 307 6.56 -4.29 -6.69
CA PRO A 307 6.18 -5.63 -6.27
C PRO A 307 6.13 -5.72 -4.74
N VAL A 308 5.01 -5.30 -4.14
CA VAL A 308 4.80 -5.30 -2.68
C VAL A 308 5.02 -6.71 -2.10
N GLY A 309 6.11 -6.87 -1.36
CA GLY A 309 6.60 -8.15 -0.84
C GLY A 309 7.84 -8.68 -1.54
N GLY A 310 8.46 -7.94 -2.46
CA GLY A 310 9.72 -8.29 -3.11
C GLY A 310 9.70 -9.56 -3.95
N MET A 311 8.56 -9.94 -4.52
CA MET A 311 8.42 -11.12 -5.40
C MET A 311 7.87 -10.71 -6.77
N PHE A 312 8.53 -11.14 -7.84
CA PHE A 312 8.21 -10.68 -9.20
C PHE A 312 8.78 -11.61 -10.27
N TRP A 313 8.27 -11.46 -11.49
CA TRP A 313 8.96 -11.86 -12.71
C TRP A 313 9.65 -10.66 -13.34
N ALA A 314 10.82 -10.85 -13.93
CA ALA A 314 11.46 -9.81 -14.73
C ALA A 314 12.21 -10.40 -15.91
N ARG A 315 12.44 -9.58 -16.93
CA ARG A 315 13.60 -9.73 -17.79
C ARG A 315 14.83 -9.28 -17.00
N PRO A 316 15.87 -10.10 -16.88
CA PRO A 316 17.14 -9.67 -16.26
C PRO A 316 17.69 -8.38 -16.89
N LYS A 317 17.50 -8.20 -18.20
CA LYS A 317 17.86 -6.97 -18.93
C LYS A 317 17.13 -5.70 -18.49
N ALA A 318 15.93 -5.83 -17.92
CA ALA A 318 15.21 -4.68 -17.36
C ALA A 318 15.77 -4.25 -16.00
N LEU A 319 16.60 -5.08 -15.38
CA LEU A 319 17.23 -4.83 -14.08
C LEU A 319 18.76 -4.83 -14.20
N THR A 320 19.30 -4.54 -15.38
CA THR A 320 20.75 -4.61 -15.64
C THR A 320 21.58 -3.79 -14.65
N PRO A 321 21.23 -2.55 -14.27
CA PRO A 321 22.01 -1.80 -13.28
C PRO A 321 22.10 -2.51 -11.92
N LEU A 322 21.04 -3.22 -11.52
CA LEU A 322 21.03 -4.03 -10.30
C LEU A 322 21.81 -5.34 -10.47
N LEU A 323 21.66 -6.05 -11.58
CA LEU A 323 22.23 -7.41 -11.74
C LEU A 323 23.69 -7.43 -12.22
N ASN A 324 24.16 -6.36 -12.86
CA ASN A 324 25.52 -6.28 -13.39
C ASN A 324 26.56 -5.87 -12.32
N SER A 325 26.09 -5.30 -11.22
CA SER A 325 26.90 -4.94 -10.06
C SER A 325 27.49 -6.16 -9.35
N THR A 326 28.58 -5.96 -8.62
CA THR A 326 29.22 -7.01 -7.80
C THR A 326 28.90 -6.71 -6.35
N TYR A 327 28.35 -7.70 -5.65
CA TYR A 327 27.89 -7.55 -4.28
C TYR A 327 28.66 -8.47 -3.34
N GLU A 328 28.95 -7.95 -2.16
CA GLU A 328 29.37 -8.71 -1.00
C GLU A 328 28.31 -8.57 0.10
N TYR A 329 28.28 -9.49 1.07
CA TYR A 329 27.31 -9.39 2.16
C TYR A 329 27.48 -8.10 2.97
N SER A 330 28.72 -7.59 3.07
CA SER A 330 29.06 -6.32 3.72
C SER A 330 28.35 -5.10 3.13
N ASP A 331 27.90 -5.16 1.88
CA ASP A 331 27.18 -4.06 1.22
C ASP A 331 25.74 -3.90 1.72
N PHE A 332 25.21 -4.92 2.38
CA PHE A 332 23.86 -4.90 2.95
C PHE A 332 23.93 -4.65 4.46
N PRO A 333 22.92 -4.01 5.06
CA PRO A 333 22.92 -3.76 6.50
C PRO A 333 22.73 -5.06 7.30
N GLU A 334 23.30 -5.09 8.51
CA GLU A 334 23.20 -6.23 9.44
C GLU A 334 21.79 -6.36 10.04
N GLU A 335 21.39 -7.59 10.32
CA GLU A 335 20.15 -7.89 11.06
C GLU A 335 20.36 -7.72 12.58
N PRO A 336 19.34 -7.34 13.37
CA PRO A 336 17.94 -7.18 12.97
C PRO A 336 17.64 -5.81 12.35
N LEU A 337 16.98 -5.83 11.19
CA LEU A 337 16.43 -4.66 10.54
C LEU A 337 15.00 -4.36 11.02
N PRO A 338 14.58 -3.07 11.02
CA PRO A 338 13.20 -2.72 11.31
C PRO A 338 12.23 -3.33 10.28
N ASN A 339 10.95 -3.49 10.65
CA ASN A 339 9.96 -4.12 9.78
C ASN A 339 9.84 -3.41 8.42
N ASP A 340 9.96 -2.08 8.38
CA ASP A 340 10.03 -1.20 7.21
C ASP A 340 11.08 -0.10 7.46
N GLY A 341 11.52 0.64 6.45
CA GLY A 341 12.48 1.75 6.62
C GLY A 341 13.95 1.34 6.54
N SER A 342 14.36 0.77 5.41
CA SER A 342 15.78 0.48 5.14
C SER A 342 16.08 0.53 3.64
N GLU A 343 17.37 0.50 3.28
CA GLU A 343 17.83 0.48 1.88
C GLU A 343 17.23 -0.69 1.08
N LEU A 344 17.01 -1.85 1.71
CA LEU A 344 16.39 -3.02 1.06
C LEU A 344 14.91 -2.78 0.71
N HIS A 345 14.19 -2.01 1.52
CA HIS A 345 12.80 -1.63 1.24
C HIS A 345 12.70 -0.51 0.20
N ALA A 346 13.70 0.36 0.15
CA ALA A 346 13.84 1.33 -0.92
C ALA A 346 14.17 0.64 -2.25
N LEU A 347 15.10 -0.32 -2.25
CA LEU A 347 15.43 -1.16 -3.40
C LEU A 347 14.19 -1.86 -3.96
N GLU A 348 13.39 -2.50 -3.09
CA GLU A 348 12.14 -3.15 -3.48
C GLU A 348 11.20 -2.22 -4.26
N ARG A 349 11.06 -0.98 -3.78
CA ARG A 349 10.23 0.06 -4.39
C ARG A 349 10.79 0.55 -5.72
N LEU A 350 12.11 0.54 -5.88
CA LEU A 350 12.78 1.02 -7.08
C LEU A 350 12.75 0.05 -8.26
N LEU A 351 12.50 -1.25 -8.05
CA LEU A 351 12.58 -2.26 -9.13
C LEU A 351 11.74 -1.90 -10.37
N GLY A 352 10.50 -1.44 -10.14
CA GLY A 352 9.60 -1.04 -11.22
C GLY A 352 10.10 0.20 -11.97
N LEU A 353 10.55 1.21 -11.23
CA LEU A 353 11.09 2.44 -11.79
C LEU A 353 12.43 2.23 -12.51
N LEU A 354 13.25 1.29 -12.03
CA LEU A 354 14.49 0.88 -12.69
C LEU A 354 14.19 0.22 -14.04
N ALA A 355 13.21 -0.68 -14.09
CA ALA A 355 12.78 -1.28 -15.36
C ALA A 355 12.31 -0.23 -16.37
N GLU A 356 11.58 0.79 -15.91
CA GLU A 356 11.12 1.91 -16.75
C GLU A 356 12.27 2.80 -17.22
N LYS A 357 13.24 3.05 -16.33
CA LYS A 357 14.47 3.76 -16.67
C LYS A 357 15.26 3.06 -17.78
N GLU A 358 15.31 1.73 -17.75
CA GLU A 358 15.96 0.89 -18.77
C GLU A 358 15.09 0.71 -20.05
N GLY A 359 13.97 1.42 -20.16
CA GLY A 359 13.12 1.44 -21.36
C GLY A 359 12.09 0.30 -21.45
N TYR A 360 11.86 -0.41 -20.35
CA TYR A 360 10.84 -1.46 -20.25
C TYR A 360 9.55 -0.95 -19.59
N GLU A 361 8.50 -1.75 -19.68
CA GLU A 361 7.19 -1.48 -19.10
C GLU A 361 6.91 -2.47 -17.96
N GLN A 362 6.21 -1.98 -16.94
CA GLN A 362 5.60 -2.81 -15.91
C GLN A 362 4.24 -3.32 -16.39
N PHE A 363 3.85 -4.52 -15.96
CA PHE A 363 2.50 -5.03 -16.15
C PHE A 363 2.05 -5.88 -14.97
N PHE A 364 0.74 -5.98 -14.79
CA PHE A 364 0.13 -6.52 -13.58
C PHE A 364 -0.93 -7.55 -13.91
N TYR A 365 -1.19 -8.45 -12.95
CA TYR A 365 -2.39 -9.29 -12.95
C TYR A 365 -3.35 -8.77 -11.90
N TYR A 366 -4.61 -8.52 -12.29
CA TYR A 366 -5.69 -8.07 -11.42
C TYR A 366 -6.66 -9.22 -11.13
N PRO A 367 -6.56 -9.87 -9.94
CA PRO A 367 -7.34 -11.07 -9.64
C PRO A 367 -8.87 -10.90 -9.65
N PRO A 368 -9.48 -9.77 -9.24
CA PRO A 368 -10.94 -9.63 -9.30
C PRO A 368 -11.55 -9.84 -10.69
N LEU A 369 -10.83 -9.45 -11.75
CA LEU A 369 -11.27 -9.62 -13.14
C LEU A 369 -10.50 -10.70 -13.91
N GLY A 370 -9.44 -11.25 -13.33
CA GLY A 370 -8.57 -12.22 -14.00
C GLY A 370 -7.89 -11.66 -15.26
N ARG A 371 -7.48 -10.39 -15.21
CA ARG A 371 -6.93 -9.67 -16.37
C ARG A 371 -5.48 -9.26 -16.16
N PHE A 372 -4.72 -9.27 -17.25
CA PHE A 372 -3.44 -8.59 -17.32
C PHE A 372 -3.61 -7.19 -17.89
N THR A 373 -2.78 -6.25 -17.44
CA THR A 373 -2.92 -4.81 -17.74
C THR A 373 -1.61 -4.08 -17.47
N LYS A 374 -1.36 -2.97 -18.17
CA LYS A 374 -0.27 -2.03 -17.84
C LYS A 374 -0.76 -0.84 -17.01
N ASP A 375 -2.06 -0.78 -16.75
CA ASP A 375 -2.69 0.31 -16.01
C ASP A 375 -2.23 0.33 -14.55
N LYS A 376 -1.47 1.36 -14.23
CA LYS A 376 -0.89 1.62 -12.91
C LYS A 376 -1.88 2.19 -11.90
N SER A 377 -3.05 2.67 -12.36
CA SER A 377 -4.03 3.35 -11.51
C SER A 377 -4.66 2.45 -10.46
N TYR A 378 -4.42 1.13 -10.48
CA TYR A 378 -4.93 0.20 -9.46
C TYR A 378 -4.56 0.62 -8.03
N ILE A 379 -3.44 1.32 -7.83
CA ILE A 379 -2.99 1.80 -6.52
C ILE A 379 -3.89 2.88 -5.93
N SER A 380 -4.69 3.55 -6.78
CA SER A 380 -5.64 4.59 -6.36
C SER A 380 -7.02 4.04 -6.00
N THR A 381 -7.29 2.76 -6.29
CA THR A 381 -8.64 2.18 -6.25
C THR A 381 -9.23 2.11 -4.85
N SER A 382 -8.37 1.94 -3.85
CA SER A 382 -8.72 1.98 -2.43
C SER A 382 -9.17 3.36 -1.95
N TYR A 383 -8.92 4.41 -2.73
CA TYR A 383 -9.37 5.78 -2.46
C TYR A 383 -10.70 6.13 -3.13
N TYR A 384 -11.40 5.16 -3.71
CA TYR A 384 -12.82 5.31 -4.03
C TYR A 384 -13.67 4.92 -2.82
N LYS A 385 -14.26 5.90 -2.14
CA LYS A 385 -15.06 5.66 -0.93
C LYS A 385 -16.06 6.80 -0.75
N PRO A 386 -17.38 6.56 -0.89
CA PRO A 386 -18.38 7.56 -0.59
C PRO A 386 -18.44 7.93 0.91
N PRO A 387 -18.92 9.14 1.29
CA PRO A 387 -19.00 9.58 2.68
C PRO A 387 -19.72 8.60 3.61
N GLN A 388 -20.82 8.01 3.15
CA GLN A 388 -21.58 7.03 3.93
C GLN A 388 -20.78 5.75 4.22
N ALA A 389 -19.95 5.30 3.27
CA ALA A 389 -19.11 4.13 3.48
C ALA A 389 -18.02 4.42 4.52
N LEU A 390 -17.39 5.59 4.45
CA LEU A 390 -16.43 6.04 5.47
C LEU A 390 -17.08 6.12 6.86
N LEU A 391 -18.27 6.70 6.96
CA LEU A 391 -19.01 6.75 8.22
C LEU A 391 -19.25 5.35 8.79
N ASN A 392 -19.74 4.41 7.97
CA ASN A 392 -20.02 3.04 8.40
C ASN A 392 -18.75 2.33 8.90
N ASP A 393 -17.60 2.56 8.27
CA ASP A 393 -16.32 2.01 8.72
C ASP A 393 -15.96 2.54 10.11
N LEU A 394 -16.06 3.86 10.31
CA LEU A 394 -15.69 4.55 11.55
C LEU A 394 -16.66 4.25 12.71
N GLN A 395 -17.94 4.00 12.43
CA GLN A 395 -18.96 3.67 13.43
C GLN A 395 -18.68 2.38 14.21
N ASN A 396 -17.79 1.51 13.72
CA ASN A 396 -17.40 0.29 14.43
C ASN A 396 -16.46 0.54 15.62
N PHE A 397 -15.95 1.76 15.76
CA PHE A 397 -15.01 2.14 16.81
C PHE A 397 -15.70 2.93 17.93
N GLN A 398 -15.17 2.87 19.15
CA GLN A 398 -15.68 3.64 20.29
C GLN A 398 -15.05 5.04 20.34
N VAL A 399 -13.76 5.13 20.04
CA VAL A 399 -13.00 6.37 19.91
C VAL A 399 -12.61 6.57 18.45
N VAL A 400 -12.97 7.72 17.88
CA VAL A 400 -12.58 8.11 16.53
C VAL A 400 -11.77 9.40 16.61
N SER A 401 -10.53 9.35 16.14
CA SER A 401 -9.66 10.52 16.10
C SER A 401 -9.45 11.00 14.68
N PHE A 402 -9.31 12.31 14.51
CA PHE A 402 -9.06 12.96 13.23
C PHE A 402 -7.81 13.84 13.33
N ASP A 403 -7.01 13.89 12.29
CA ASP A 403 -6.16 15.05 12.08
C ASP A 403 -7.02 16.29 11.80
N VAL A 404 -6.43 17.48 11.94
CA VAL A 404 -7.13 18.75 11.74
C VAL A 404 -6.95 19.24 10.32
N PHE A 405 -5.72 19.59 9.93
CA PHE A 405 -5.42 20.17 8.63
C PHE A 405 -5.49 19.11 7.54
N ASP A 406 -6.00 19.51 6.38
CA ASP A 406 -6.27 18.66 5.22
C ASP A 406 -7.12 17.40 5.51
N THR A 407 -7.80 17.38 6.68
CA THR A 407 -8.63 16.27 7.15
C THR A 407 -10.05 16.71 7.49
N VAL A 408 -10.23 17.61 8.46
CA VAL A 408 -11.54 18.25 8.73
C VAL A 408 -11.54 19.74 8.38
N LEU A 409 -10.37 20.35 8.38
CA LEU A 409 -10.11 21.73 8.01
C LEU A 409 -9.30 21.75 6.73
N ARG A 410 -9.68 22.59 5.77
CA ARG A 410 -8.85 22.93 4.62
C ARG A 410 -8.58 24.43 4.62
N ARG A 411 -7.47 24.83 4.03
CA ARG A 411 -7.22 26.25 3.74
C ARG A 411 -7.81 26.60 2.39
N LYS A 412 -8.26 27.85 2.23
CA LYS A 412 -8.70 28.39 0.94
C LYS A 412 -7.63 28.21 -0.15
N PHE A 413 -6.35 28.32 0.22
CA PHE A 413 -5.22 28.00 -0.64
C PHE A 413 -4.39 26.90 0.01
N THR A 414 -3.98 25.88 -0.75
CA THR A 414 -3.29 24.69 -0.21
C THR A 414 -1.89 24.95 0.33
N GLU A 415 -1.30 26.13 0.06
CA GLU A 415 0.03 26.50 0.54
C GLU A 415 0.01 26.78 2.06
N PRO A 416 0.63 25.94 2.91
CA PRO A 416 0.50 26.05 4.37
C PRO A 416 1.10 27.33 4.95
N ASP A 417 2.17 27.85 4.33
CA ASP A 417 2.89 29.03 4.81
C ASP A 417 2.31 30.36 4.27
N TYR A 418 1.22 30.33 3.51
CA TYR A 418 0.69 31.53 2.86
C TYR A 418 0.25 32.62 3.86
N ALA A 419 -0.21 32.26 5.05
CA ALA A 419 -0.52 33.22 6.11
C ALA A 419 0.73 34.01 6.56
N LYS A 420 1.91 33.37 6.60
CA LYS A 420 3.19 34.02 6.91
C LYS A 420 3.57 35.01 5.80
N THR A 421 3.37 34.63 4.54
CA THR A 421 3.60 35.50 3.38
C THR A 421 2.71 36.75 3.40
N LEU A 422 1.42 36.59 3.70
CA LEU A 422 0.48 37.71 3.82
C LEU A 422 0.87 38.66 4.96
N LEU A 423 1.32 38.14 6.09
CA LEU A 423 1.85 38.96 7.17
C LEU A 423 3.14 39.68 6.74
N GLY A 424 4.08 38.96 6.11
CA GLY A 424 5.32 39.52 5.59
C GLY A 424 5.08 40.72 4.67
N LYS A 425 4.10 40.62 3.76
CA LYS A 425 3.67 41.75 2.91
C LYS A 425 3.22 42.96 3.70
N ALA A 426 2.34 42.76 4.66
CA ALA A 426 1.84 43.87 5.47
C ALA A 426 2.95 44.53 6.30
N LEU A 427 3.94 43.77 6.76
CA LEU A 427 5.10 44.29 7.48
C LEU A 427 6.10 45.00 6.56
N THR A 428 6.26 44.54 5.33
CA THR A 428 7.05 45.22 4.28
C THR A 428 6.41 46.55 3.87
N GLU A 429 5.09 46.58 3.67
CA GLU A 429 4.35 47.83 3.40
C GLU A 429 4.49 48.84 4.54
N SER A 430 4.65 48.35 5.78
CA SER A 430 4.88 49.17 6.97
C SER A 430 6.35 49.59 7.16
N GLY A 431 7.26 49.18 6.26
CA GLY A 431 8.69 49.49 6.31
C GLY A 431 9.48 48.72 7.39
N ILE A 432 8.92 47.64 7.96
CA ILE A 432 9.56 46.85 9.02
C ILE A 432 10.54 45.82 8.42
N PHE A 433 10.19 45.25 7.26
CA PHE A 433 11.01 44.29 6.51
C PHE A 433 11.20 44.76 5.07
N ASN A 434 12.28 44.37 4.41
CA ASN A 434 12.54 44.75 3.02
C ASN A 434 11.73 43.91 2.03
N SER A 435 11.40 42.67 2.38
CA SER A 435 10.52 41.80 1.59
C SER A 435 9.72 40.80 2.44
N PRO A 436 8.62 40.23 1.91
CA PRO A 436 7.87 39.19 2.59
C PRO A 436 8.71 37.93 2.89
N GLU A 437 9.61 37.56 1.97
CA GLU A 437 10.48 36.39 2.09
C GLU A 437 11.48 36.56 3.25
N GLU A 438 11.98 37.78 3.46
CA GLU A 438 12.85 38.10 4.60
C GLU A 438 12.15 37.79 5.93
N PHE A 439 10.91 38.25 6.09
CA PHE A 439 10.10 37.95 7.28
C PHE A 439 9.86 36.44 7.44
N VAL A 440 9.40 35.76 6.38
CA VAL A 440 9.10 34.32 6.42
C VAL A 440 10.35 33.51 6.79
N SER A 441 11.50 33.84 6.19
CA SER A 441 12.79 33.22 6.51
C SER A 441 13.16 33.42 7.97
N LEU A 442 13.08 34.64 8.50
CA LEU A 442 13.44 34.92 9.89
C LEU A 442 12.48 34.27 10.89
N ARG A 443 11.17 34.24 10.57
CA ARG A 443 10.16 33.55 11.39
C ARG A 443 10.39 32.03 11.41
N ASN A 444 10.73 31.42 10.28
CA ASN A 444 11.04 29.99 10.20
C ASN A 444 12.38 29.66 10.89
N GLU A 445 13.38 30.52 10.77
CA GLU A 445 14.66 30.40 11.47
C GLU A 445 14.49 30.47 12.99
N SER A 446 13.66 31.40 13.49
CA SER A 446 13.36 31.54 14.92
C SER A 446 12.79 30.25 15.51
N GLU A 447 11.86 29.60 14.80
CA GLU A 447 11.34 28.29 15.20
C GLU A 447 12.40 27.19 15.13
N LEU A 448 13.22 27.17 14.08
CA LEU A 448 14.31 26.22 13.96
C LEU A 448 15.33 26.36 15.09
N ILE A 449 15.64 27.58 15.53
CA ILE A 449 16.49 27.85 16.70
C ILE A 449 15.84 27.23 17.95
N CYS A 450 14.54 27.46 18.20
CA CYS A 450 13.83 26.85 19.32
C CYS A 450 13.87 25.31 19.26
N ARG A 451 13.76 24.71 18.06
CA ARG A 451 13.90 23.26 17.87
C ARG A 451 15.32 22.78 18.20
N LYS A 452 16.35 23.50 17.74
CA LYS A 452 17.77 23.19 18.00
C LYS A 452 18.12 23.29 19.48
N GLU A 453 17.68 24.34 20.17
CA GLU A 453 17.90 24.54 21.61
C GLU A 453 17.32 23.38 22.46
N ARG A 454 16.34 22.66 21.91
CA ARG A 454 15.72 21.48 22.53
C ARG A 454 16.29 20.15 22.05
N GLY A 455 17.30 20.17 21.19
CA GLY A 455 17.82 18.97 20.55
C GLY A 455 16.75 18.22 19.74
N PHE A 456 15.84 18.95 19.09
CA PHE A 456 14.71 18.43 18.31
C PHE A 456 13.71 17.55 19.09
N LYS A 457 13.68 17.67 20.42
CA LYS A 457 12.73 16.96 21.28
C LYS A 457 11.46 17.78 21.52
N GLY A 458 10.31 17.15 21.26
CA GLY A 458 9.00 17.78 21.33
C GLY A 458 8.76 18.79 20.20
N ASP A 459 7.56 19.35 20.16
CA ASP A 459 7.22 20.40 19.19
C ASP A 459 7.47 21.81 19.76
N VAL A 460 7.47 22.82 18.89
CA VAL A 460 7.63 24.24 19.23
C VAL A 460 6.30 24.97 19.10
N CYS A 461 5.98 25.81 20.08
CA CYS A 461 4.79 26.65 20.07
C CYS A 461 5.07 27.99 19.39
N ILE A 462 4.06 28.56 18.76
CA ILE A 462 4.13 29.84 18.05
C ILE A 462 4.58 30.97 18.97
N THR A 463 4.19 30.94 20.25
CA THR A 463 4.58 31.93 21.25
C THR A 463 6.09 31.92 21.48
N GLU A 464 6.72 30.76 21.43
CA GLU A 464 8.17 30.63 21.58
C GLU A 464 8.90 31.10 20.33
N ALA A 465 8.39 30.75 19.15
CA ALA A 465 8.95 31.20 17.90
C ALA A 465 8.91 32.72 17.78
N TYR A 466 7.80 33.36 18.18
CA TYR A 466 7.68 34.83 18.18
C TYR A 466 8.46 35.50 19.30
N LYS A 467 8.62 34.85 20.45
CA LYS A 467 9.54 35.34 21.49
C LYS A 467 10.97 35.35 20.98
N LYS A 468 11.40 34.26 20.33
CA LYS A 468 12.74 34.18 19.71
C LYS A 468 12.91 35.22 18.60
N LEU A 469 11.88 35.41 17.77
CA LEU A 469 11.88 36.45 16.73
C LEU A 469 12.07 37.85 17.34
N ALA A 470 11.37 38.16 18.43
CA ALA A 470 11.50 39.43 19.14
C ALA A 470 12.93 39.65 19.65
N ASP A 471 13.51 38.62 20.29
CA ASP A 471 14.88 38.64 20.80
C ASP A 471 15.89 38.86 19.65
N THR A 472 15.71 38.17 18.52
CA THR A 472 16.61 38.26 17.34
C THR A 472 16.53 39.63 16.67
N MET A 473 15.34 40.23 16.59
CA MET A 473 15.14 41.56 15.99
C MET A 473 15.40 42.71 16.98
N ASN A 474 15.61 42.40 18.25
CA ASN A 474 15.71 43.37 19.34
C ASN A 474 14.49 44.33 19.38
N VAL A 475 13.29 43.75 19.26
CA VAL A 475 12.00 44.46 19.40
C VAL A 475 11.27 44.02 20.66
N GLU A 476 10.39 44.87 21.18
CA GLU A 476 9.55 44.52 22.32
C GLU A 476 8.67 43.31 22.02
N TYR A 477 8.56 42.38 22.97
CA TYR A 477 7.80 41.15 22.78
C TYR A 477 6.30 41.41 22.54
N THR A 478 5.77 42.53 23.02
CA THR A 478 4.39 42.96 22.74
C THR A 478 4.14 43.20 21.26
N VAL A 479 5.12 43.74 20.53
CA VAL A 479 5.05 43.94 19.07
C VAL A 479 5.04 42.59 18.35
N ALA A 480 5.91 41.68 18.76
CA ALA A 480 5.93 40.32 18.20
C ALA A 480 4.62 39.55 18.49
N LEU A 481 3.97 39.78 19.63
CA LEU A 481 2.65 39.22 19.94
C LEU A 481 1.57 39.74 18.98
N GLU A 482 1.60 41.03 18.60
CA GLU A 482 0.68 41.58 17.61
C GLU A 482 0.86 40.90 16.24
N TRP A 483 2.11 40.69 15.82
CA TRP A 483 2.42 39.97 14.59
C TRP A 483 1.95 38.50 14.65
N MET A 484 2.20 37.83 15.78
CA MET A 484 1.72 36.46 16.03
C MET A 484 0.20 36.36 15.92
N THR A 485 -0.53 37.29 16.55
CA THR A 485 -1.98 37.34 16.44
C THR A 485 -2.43 37.58 15.01
N LYS A 486 -1.77 38.49 14.28
CA LYS A 486 -2.09 38.77 12.88
C LYS A 486 -1.83 37.57 11.95
N GLU A 487 -0.72 36.85 12.13
CA GLU A 487 -0.44 35.59 11.40
C GLU A 487 -1.58 34.59 11.60
N PHE A 488 -1.97 34.35 12.85
CA PHE A 488 -3.06 33.43 13.17
C PHE A 488 -4.40 33.90 12.60
N LEU A 489 -4.73 35.19 12.68
CA LEU A 489 -5.99 35.71 12.13
C LEU A 489 -6.05 35.58 10.61
N LEU A 490 -4.92 35.73 9.90
CA LEU A 490 -4.84 35.49 8.46
C LEU A 490 -5.08 34.01 8.13
N ASP A 491 -4.48 33.07 8.85
CA ASP A 491 -4.73 31.63 8.64
C ASP A 491 -6.16 31.23 9.03
N LEU A 492 -6.66 31.81 10.13
CA LEU A 492 -8.03 31.62 10.58
C LEU A 492 -9.00 32.13 9.51
N ASP A 493 -8.79 33.29 8.89
CA ASP A 493 -9.64 33.82 7.81
C ASP A 493 -9.72 32.85 6.61
N MET A 494 -8.58 32.27 6.24
CA MET A 494 -8.49 31.30 5.15
C MET A 494 -8.97 29.88 5.52
N SER A 495 -9.25 29.59 6.79
CA SER A 495 -9.71 28.27 7.23
C SER A 495 -11.16 28.01 6.79
N GLU A 496 -11.38 26.90 6.10
CA GLU A 496 -12.67 26.43 5.58
C GLU A 496 -12.94 24.99 6.03
N PRO A 497 -14.21 24.58 6.18
CA PRO A 497 -14.55 23.18 6.44
C PRO A 497 -14.25 22.26 5.25
N LYS A 498 -13.91 21.01 5.55
CA LYS A 498 -14.19 19.87 4.67
C LYS A 498 -15.57 19.34 5.02
N ASP A 499 -16.61 19.84 4.34
CA ASP A 499 -18.01 19.72 4.78
C ASP A 499 -18.44 18.27 5.08
N GLU A 500 -18.12 17.32 4.20
CA GLU A 500 -18.44 15.90 4.40
C GLU A 500 -17.76 15.34 5.65
N MET A 501 -16.50 15.71 5.88
CA MET A 501 -15.72 15.22 7.02
C MET A 501 -16.25 15.82 8.33
N VAL A 502 -16.60 17.11 8.32
CA VAL A 502 -17.26 17.79 9.46
C VAL A 502 -18.62 17.14 9.75
N GLU A 503 -19.39 16.78 8.72
CA GLU A 503 -20.67 16.09 8.89
C GLU A 503 -20.49 14.67 9.45
N ILE A 504 -19.50 13.91 8.96
CA ILE A 504 -19.15 12.60 9.51
C ILE A 504 -18.80 12.70 11.00
N VAL A 505 -18.00 13.69 11.39
CA VAL A 505 -17.66 13.94 12.79
C VAL A 505 -18.93 14.18 13.65
N LYS A 506 -19.85 15.02 13.18
CA LYS A 506 -21.11 15.28 13.88
C LYS A 506 -21.96 14.01 14.02
N GLN A 507 -22.10 13.24 12.95
CA GLN A 507 -22.89 12.00 12.97
C GLN A 507 -22.27 10.94 13.89
N LEU A 508 -20.95 10.82 13.93
CA LEU A 508 -20.27 9.93 14.88
C LEU A 508 -20.51 10.39 16.33
N SER A 509 -20.44 11.69 16.62
CA SER A 509 -20.74 12.21 17.95
C SER A 509 -22.20 11.94 18.37
N LEU A 510 -23.16 12.15 17.45
CA LEU A 510 -24.58 11.82 17.67
C LEU A 510 -24.81 10.32 17.88
N ALA A 511 -24.00 9.47 17.24
CA ALA A 511 -23.98 8.02 17.46
C ALA A 511 -23.26 7.60 18.76
N GLY A 512 -22.89 8.55 19.62
CA GLY A 512 -22.27 8.31 20.92
C GLY A 512 -20.78 7.96 20.88
N LYS A 513 -20.09 8.28 19.78
CA LYS A 513 -18.63 8.05 19.67
C LYS A 513 -17.84 9.15 20.37
N GLU A 514 -16.73 8.78 21.00
CA GLU A 514 -15.80 9.76 21.57
C GLU A 514 -14.93 10.34 20.45
N ILE A 515 -15.04 11.64 20.20
CA ILE A 515 -14.32 12.33 19.11
C ILE A 515 -13.04 12.97 19.62
N TRP A 516 -11.92 12.63 18.99
CA TRP A 516 -10.61 13.22 19.29
C TRP A 516 -10.06 13.97 18.07
N PHE A 517 -9.30 15.04 18.31
CA PHE A 517 -8.51 15.72 17.29
C PHE A 517 -7.03 15.67 17.68
N VAL A 518 -6.17 15.27 16.74
CA VAL A 518 -4.74 15.06 16.98
C VAL A 518 -3.97 15.75 15.86
N THR A 519 -3.26 16.83 16.18
CA THR A 519 -2.62 17.65 15.15
C THR A 519 -1.20 18.05 15.52
N ASP A 520 -0.31 17.97 14.52
CA ASP A 520 1.06 18.45 14.60
C ASP A 520 1.12 19.88 14.04
N ILE A 521 1.11 20.88 14.92
CA ILE A 521 1.16 22.29 14.53
C ILE A 521 1.74 23.18 15.63
N TYR A 522 2.34 24.29 15.20
CA TYR A 522 2.91 25.30 16.08
C TYR A 522 1.88 26.17 16.82
N TYR A 523 0.63 26.25 16.38
CA TYR A 523 -0.41 27.02 17.08
C TYR A 523 -0.73 26.46 18.46
N THR A 524 -1.21 27.32 19.35
CA THR A 524 -1.70 26.93 20.68
C THR A 524 -3.03 26.16 20.59
N LYS A 525 -3.34 25.41 21.63
CA LYS A 525 -4.62 24.70 21.77
C LYS A 525 -5.82 25.62 21.59
N GLN A 526 -5.81 26.81 22.19
CA GLN A 526 -6.91 27.78 22.09
C GLN A 526 -7.11 28.29 20.65
N GLN A 527 -6.03 28.48 19.90
CA GLN A 527 -6.08 28.84 18.48
C GLN A 527 -6.72 27.73 17.65
N ILE A 528 -6.34 26.47 17.88
CA ILE A 528 -6.95 25.31 17.19
C ILE A 528 -8.42 25.13 17.57
N GLU A 529 -8.79 25.29 18.84
CA GLU A 529 -10.21 25.28 19.26
C GLU A 529 -11.02 26.37 18.55
N THR A 530 -10.43 27.53 18.30
CA THR A 530 -11.06 28.63 17.55
C THR A 530 -11.26 28.26 16.08
N MET A 531 -10.27 27.65 15.44
CA MET A 531 -10.38 27.13 14.07
C MET A 531 -11.45 26.04 13.95
N LEU A 532 -11.48 25.06 14.86
CA LEU A 532 -12.49 23.99 14.90
C LEU A 532 -13.91 24.56 15.06
N LYS A 533 -14.09 25.57 15.92
CA LYS A 533 -15.37 26.28 16.06
C LYS A 533 -15.76 26.99 14.75
N LYS A 534 -14.82 27.67 14.08
CA LYS A 534 -15.07 28.37 12.81
C LYS A 534 -15.59 27.42 11.73
N ILE A 535 -15.02 26.22 11.62
CA ILE A 535 -15.44 25.22 10.62
C ILE A 535 -16.70 24.43 11.04
N GLY A 536 -17.34 24.79 12.15
CA GLY A 536 -18.62 24.20 12.56
C GLY A 536 -18.54 22.95 13.43
N ILE A 537 -17.39 22.68 14.07
CA ILE A 537 -17.26 21.63 15.10
C ILE A 537 -17.79 22.17 16.43
N ALA A 538 -19.07 21.90 16.70
CA ALA A 538 -19.80 22.32 17.90
C ALA A 538 -20.24 21.12 18.77
N ILE A 539 -19.42 20.07 18.82
CA ILE A 539 -19.64 18.84 19.59
C ILE A 539 -18.62 18.73 20.74
N PRO A 540 -18.85 17.86 21.74
CA PRO A 540 -17.81 17.50 22.70
C PRO A 540 -16.66 16.74 22.02
N TYR A 541 -15.42 17.15 22.27
CA TYR A 541 -14.22 16.46 21.77
C TYR A 541 -13.05 16.56 22.74
N LYS A 542 -12.04 15.71 22.55
CA LYS A 542 -10.69 15.89 23.11
C LYS A 542 -9.75 16.41 22.04
N LEU A 543 -8.87 17.34 22.41
CA LEU A 543 -7.92 17.95 21.49
C LEU A 543 -6.49 17.77 21.99
N PHE A 544 -5.66 17.18 21.14
CA PHE A 544 -4.24 16.93 21.33
C PHE A 544 -3.46 17.76 20.30
N VAL A 545 -2.82 18.83 20.76
CA VAL A 545 -1.98 19.71 19.93
C VAL A 545 -0.52 19.47 20.30
N SER A 546 0.31 19.26 19.28
CA SER A 546 1.71 18.90 19.47
C SER A 546 2.53 19.96 20.19
N SER A 547 2.30 21.24 19.89
CA SER A 547 2.98 22.37 20.53
C SER A 547 2.67 22.48 22.02
N ASP A 548 1.43 22.21 22.44
CA ASP A 548 1.00 22.24 23.83
C ASP A 548 1.52 21.02 24.61
N LEU A 549 1.39 19.82 24.02
CA LEU A 549 1.77 18.56 24.68
C LEU A 549 3.25 18.22 24.53
N ARG A 550 3.98 18.93 23.65
CA ARG A 550 5.36 18.63 23.25
C ARG A 550 5.52 17.21 22.71
N LYS A 551 4.52 16.73 21.98
CA LYS A 551 4.46 15.39 21.40
C LYS A 551 4.07 15.50 19.95
N ARG A 552 4.81 14.85 19.06
CA ARG A 552 4.55 14.87 17.61
C ARG A 552 4.13 13.50 17.11
N LYS A 553 3.22 13.47 16.13
CA LYS A 553 2.80 12.29 15.37
C LYS A 553 3.97 11.73 14.57
N ASP A 554 4.70 12.60 13.86
CA ASP A 554 5.79 12.19 12.95
C ASP A 554 7.07 11.68 13.66
N ALA A 555 7.20 11.98 14.95
CA ALA A 555 8.22 11.46 15.86
C ALA A 555 7.71 10.27 16.71
N GLY A 556 6.46 9.82 16.52
CA GLY A 556 5.84 8.71 17.27
C GLY A 556 5.40 9.03 18.70
N THR A 557 5.97 10.06 19.33
CA THR A 557 5.71 10.43 20.74
C THR A 557 4.23 10.77 21.05
N MET A 558 3.46 11.24 20.06
CA MET A 558 2.02 11.45 20.20
C MET A 558 1.26 10.11 20.20
N TRP A 559 1.63 9.18 19.33
CA TRP A 559 1.00 7.87 19.22
C TRP A 559 1.29 6.99 20.42
N GLU A 560 2.52 7.04 20.96
CA GLU A 560 2.86 6.39 22.23
C GLU A 560 1.93 6.86 23.36
N TYR A 561 1.70 8.17 23.45
CA TYR A 561 0.83 8.77 24.46
C TYR A 561 -0.64 8.37 24.27
N ILE A 562 -1.15 8.43 23.04
CA ILE A 562 -2.52 8.02 22.70
C ILE A 562 -2.72 6.53 22.96
N LYS A 563 -1.76 5.69 22.57
CA LYS A 563 -1.81 4.23 22.78
C LYS A 563 -1.98 3.90 24.26
N LYS A 564 -1.19 4.55 25.13
CA LYS A 564 -1.33 4.40 26.58
C LYS A 564 -2.73 4.78 27.07
N LEU A 565 -3.28 5.92 26.62
CA LEU A 565 -4.63 6.35 27.01
C LEU A 565 -5.72 5.36 26.55
N ILE A 566 -5.59 4.79 25.36
CA ILE A 566 -6.54 3.83 24.81
C ILE A 566 -6.45 2.48 25.55
N ASP A 567 -5.24 2.03 25.86
CA ASP A 567 -5.03 0.80 26.63
C ASP A 567 -5.60 0.92 28.05
N GLU A 568 -5.40 2.07 28.71
CA GLU A 568 -6.00 2.36 30.02
C GLU A 568 -7.54 2.38 29.96
N LYS A 569 -8.12 2.79 28.83
CA LYS A 569 -9.57 2.82 28.60
C LYS A 569 -10.16 1.47 28.19
N GLY A 570 -9.36 0.58 27.60
CA GLY A 570 -9.83 -0.68 27.02
C GLY A 570 -10.84 -0.49 25.88
N GLN A 571 -10.73 0.62 25.12
CA GLN A 571 -11.68 0.97 24.05
C GLN A 571 -11.11 0.72 22.66
N SER A 572 -11.98 0.44 21.68
CA SER A 572 -11.57 0.40 20.27
C SER A 572 -11.30 1.81 19.74
N PHE A 573 -10.22 1.96 18.97
CA PHE A 573 -9.74 3.25 18.47
C PHE A 573 -9.43 3.18 16.98
N ILE A 574 -9.73 4.26 16.25
CA ILE A 574 -9.27 4.49 14.89
C ILE A 574 -8.87 5.95 14.67
N HIS A 575 -7.84 6.17 13.84
CA HIS A 575 -7.40 7.50 13.41
C HIS A 575 -7.66 7.74 11.92
N VAL A 576 -8.03 8.97 11.56
CA VAL A 576 -8.21 9.44 10.18
C VAL A 576 -7.29 10.63 9.95
N GLY A 577 -6.41 10.56 8.94
CA GLY A 577 -5.50 11.65 8.61
C GLY A 577 -4.91 11.51 7.20
N ASP A 578 -4.43 12.62 6.65
CA ASP A 578 -3.96 12.72 5.26
C ASP A 578 -2.46 12.47 5.12
N ASN A 579 -1.68 12.54 6.21
CA ASN A 579 -0.26 12.29 6.12
C ASN A 579 0.04 10.79 6.22
N VAL A 580 0.40 10.19 5.09
CA VAL A 580 0.79 8.77 4.97
C VAL A 580 1.75 8.31 6.07
N ARG A 581 2.76 9.12 6.40
CA ARG A 581 3.80 8.72 7.36
C ARG A 581 3.33 8.91 8.78
N SER A 582 2.91 10.12 9.16
CA SER A 582 2.58 10.42 10.55
C SER A 582 1.24 9.84 10.97
N ASP A 583 0.22 9.86 10.12
CA ASP A 583 -1.15 9.47 10.48
C ASP A 583 -1.45 8.01 10.20
N ALA A 584 -0.74 7.43 9.22
CA ALA A 584 -0.98 6.05 8.79
C ALA A 584 0.14 5.09 9.22
N GLN A 585 1.37 5.25 8.72
CA GLN A 585 2.47 4.32 8.99
C GLN A 585 2.82 4.29 10.48
N ILE A 586 3.22 5.42 11.08
CA ILE A 586 3.68 5.46 12.46
C ILE A 586 2.54 5.13 13.42
N CYS A 587 1.32 5.60 13.16
CA CYS A 587 0.13 5.23 13.93
C CYS A 587 -0.07 3.70 13.95
N GLY A 588 0.03 3.05 12.79
CA GLY A 588 -0.03 1.60 12.63
C GLY A 588 1.10 0.86 13.33
N ASP A 589 2.32 1.40 13.34
CA ASP A 589 3.48 0.82 14.04
C ASP A 589 3.27 0.71 15.56
N TYR A 590 2.44 1.58 16.16
CA TYR A 590 1.99 1.48 17.55
C TYR A 590 0.78 0.55 17.77
N GLY A 591 0.33 -0.15 16.72
CA GLY A 591 -0.80 -1.08 16.75
C GLY A 591 -2.17 -0.38 16.78
N LEU A 592 -2.24 0.90 16.42
CA LEU A 592 -3.50 1.66 16.34
C LEU A 592 -4.09 1.53 14.93
N GLN A 593 -5.41 1.36 14.85
CA GLN A 593 -6.10 1.31 13.54
C GLN A 593 -6.10 2.71 12.91
N ASN A 594 -5.96 2.77 11.60
CA ASN A 594 -5.96 4.02 10.86
C ASN A 594 -6.64 3.90 9.49
N ILE A 595 -7.13 5.03 8.99
CA ILE A 595 -7.57 5.23 7.61
C ILE A 595 -6.80 6.44 7.09
N HIS A 596 -5.93 6.18 6.11
CA HIS A 596 -5.34 7.24 5.31
C HIS A 596 -6.39 7.80 4.33
N ILE A 597 -6.43 9.12 4.22
CA ILE A 597 -7.26 9.85 3.26
C ILE A 597 -6.35 10.66 2.33
N LEU A 598 -6.78 11.02 1.13
CA LEU A 598 -5.88 11.75 0.22
C LEU A 598 -5.71 13.21 0.67
N ASN A 599 -4.45 13.65 0.72
CA ASN A 599 -4.13 15.06 0.68
C ASN A 599 -4.69 15.70 -0.62
N PRO A 600 -5.14 16.96 -0.61
CA PRO A 600 -5.64 17.62 -1.82
C PRO A 600 -4.72 17.54 -3.05
N LEU A 601 -3.39 17.63 -2.85
CA LEU A 601 -2.41 17.53 -3.94
C LEU A 601 -2.31 16.11 -4.49
N ASP A 602 -2.34 15.11 -3.63
CA ASP A 602 -2.33 13.70 -4.03
C ASP A 602 -3.58 13.36 -4.84
N LYS A 603 -4.76 13.82 -4.38
CA LYS A 603 -6.02 13.63 -5.12
C LYS A 603 -5.98 14.31 -6.48
N TRP A 604 -5.44 15.53 -6.54
CA TRP A 604 -5.29 16.30 -7.77
C TRP A 604 -4.38 15.59 -8.79
N ALA A 605 -3.24 15.05 -8.34
CA ALA A 605 -2.34 14.28 -9.19
C ALA A 605 -2.99 12.97 -9.68
N ILE A 606 -3.64 12.21 -8.79
CA ILE A 606 -4.35 10.97 -9.18
C ILE A 606 -5.46 11.25 -10.21
N ALA A 607 -6.08 12.42 -10.17
CA ALA A 607 -7.08 12.84 -11.15
C ALA A 607 -6.49 13.25 -12.53
N GLY A 608 -5.16 13.22 -12.68
CA GLY A 608 -4.44 13.49 -13.93
C GLY A 608 -4.07 14.96 -14.13
N PHE A 609 -4.07 15.79 -13.07
CA PHE A 609 -3.76 17.22 -13.14
C PHE A 609 -2.31 17.54 -12.70
N ASP A 610 -1.33 16.82 -13.26
CA ASP A 610 0.06 16.75 -12.76
C ASP A 610 0.92 18.01 -12.97
N ASP A 611 0.44 19.01 -13.71
CA ASP A 611 1.27 20.16 -14.12
C ASP A 611 1.57 21.15 -12.98
N ILE A 612 0.81 21.12 -11.89
CA ILE A 612 0.88 22.12 -10.81
C ILE A 612 1.41 21.52 -9.50
N ALA A 613 1.18 20.22 -9.25
CA ALA A 613 1.68 19.54 -8.05
C ALA A 613 3.23 19.43 -8.01
N LYS A 614 3.91 19.77 -9.10
CA LYS A 614 5.37 19.73 -9.26
C LYS A 614 6.08 21.05 -8.92
N PHE A 615 5.35 22.09 -8.52
CA PHE A 615 5.99 23.31 -8.04
C PHE A 615 6.60 23.07 -6.65
N ASN A 616 7.89 22.73 -6.61
CA ASN A 616 8.64 22.59 -5.34
C ASN A 616 8.57 23.87 -4.47
N LYS A 617 8.27 25.03 -5.07
CA LYS A 617 7.87 26.29 -4.44
C LYS A 617 6.91 27.04 -5.37
N PRO A 618 5.57 27.00 -5.16
CA PRO A 618 4.65 27.74 -6.02
C PRO A 618 4.89 29.25 -5.86
N SER A 619 4.82 30.00 -6.96
CA SER A 619 4.76 31.46 -6.85
C SER A 619 3.41 31.87 -6.25
N GLU A 620 3.31 33.09 -5.73
CA GLU A 620 2.01 33.56 -5.23
C GLU A 620 0.92 33.54 -6.31
N ASN A 621 1.26 33.82 -7.57
CA ASN A 621 0.32 33.71 -8.68
C ASN A 621 -0.19 32.27 -8.84
N ASP A 622 0.67 31.26 -8.62
CA ASP A 622 0.27 29.85 -8.64
C ASP A 622 -0.64 29.52 -7.46
N VAL A 623 -0.30 30.00 -6.25
CA VAL A 623 -1.13 29.83 -5.04
C VAL A 623 -2.52 30.42 -5.26
N LEU A 624 -2.61 31.65 -5.77
CA LEU A 624 -3.88 32.34 -6.01
C LEU A 624 -4.70 31.70 -7.14
N LYS A 625 -4.02 31.26 -8.21
CA LYS A 625 -4.69 30.66 -9.37
C LYS A 625 -5.19 29.24 -9.10
N TRP A 626 -4.33 28.40 -8.54
CA TRP A 626 -4.57 26.97 -8.43
C TRP A 626 -4.93 26.51 -7.02
N GLY A 627 -4.41 27.17 -5.98
CA GLY A 627 -4.59 26.74 -4.60
C GLY A 627 -6.05 26.60 -4.19
N ALA A 628 -6.92 27.51 -4.64
CA ALA A 628 -8.36 27.42 -4.38
C ALA A 628 -9.05 26.27 -5.12
N GLN A 629 -8.61 25.96 -6.34
CA GLN A 629 -9.16 24.85 -7.13
C GLN A 629 -8.74 23.51 -6.52
N ILE A 630 -7.46 23.37 -6.17
CA ILE A 630 -6.93 22.17 -5.51
C ILE A 630 -7.61 21.96 -4.16
N SER A 631 -7.73 23.01 -3.34
CA SER A 631 -8.43 22.95 -2.06
C SER A 631 -9.90 22.54 -2.22
N HIS A 632 -10.60 23.07 -3.22
CA HIS A 632 -11.98 22.72 -3.50
C HIS A 632 -12.13 21.28 -3.99
N PHE A 633 -11.26 20.84 -4.90
CA PHE A 633 -11.24 19.47 -5.41
C PHE A 633 -10.91 18.44 -4.31
N GLY A 634 -9.98 18.78 -3.42
CA GLY A 634 -9.59 17.99 -2.25
C GLY A 634 -10.51 18.13 -1.04
N ARG A 635 -11.65 18.83 -1.16
CA ARG A 635 -12.62 19.04 -0.07
C ARG A 635 -13.10 17.72 0.51
N TYR A 636 -13.48 16.76 -0.34
CA TYR A 636 -13.66 15.38 0.07
C TYR A 636 -12.41 14.57 -0.28
N PRO A 637 -11.80 13.81 0.66
CA PRO A 637 -10.46 13.26 0.47
C PRO A 637 -10.46 11.87 -0.20
N PHE A 638 -11.60 11.43 -0.70
CA PHE A 638 -11.76 10.23 -1.51
C PHE A 638 -12.39 10.61 -2.85
N PHE A 639 -12.42 9.67 -3.80
CA PHE A 639 -13.24 9.74 -5.00
C PHE A 639 -14.61 9.09 -4.77
N GLY A 640 -15.61 9.52 -5.53
CA GLY A 640 -16.96 8.94 -5.54
C GLY A 640 -18.02 9.80 -4.86
N GLU A 641 -17.72 11.08 -4.62
CA GLU A 641 -18.68 12.12 -4.25
C GLU A 641 -19.65 12.53 -5.37
#